data_AF-A0A812R9P4-F1
#
_entry.id   AF-A0A812R9P4-F1
#
_cell.length_a   1.000
_cell.length_b   1.000
_cell.length_c   1.000
_cell.angle_alpha   90.00
_cell.angle_beta   90.00
_cell.angle_gamma   90.00
#
_symmetry.space_group_name_H-M   'P 1'
#
loop_
_entity.id
_entity.type
_entity.pdbx_description
1 polymer ?
#
loop_
_entity_poly.entity_id
_entity_poly.type
_entity_poly.pdbx_seq_one_letter_code
_entity_poly.pdbx_strand_id
1 'polypeptide(L)'
;MAGPPRARAPQRRGDGQAQAALAGPEDAVKEDRRLAQEAFFESLPQDSLTEHEMELRNLLVKALQGKGLVKLSPVASGPEFGRVKARLEWPRHVRLTAWIEHRIGQEVEVVHGAFGSEVGVQLLDFVAHEDQDVDDGDPETFLARLPSDDFTEEENSLRQRLFRAWQELTSNSTQREARLADIENNPNVKRASGFLPPWPEMLRAWIEARLGAEMVLTEGEHGELLADFVGAEVSRLDKRAQDEARLLEFFEGPLRFEEKALERACMDAIVRCTLAASTSFTASGCSAPLKLSNVINTDKAFQEAWRNCKSTWSALEPPIEVTLSRWVELRVPDVSVSRVPTVQLKSSTVARLGLKRQGLPKSGDTAPDPENRKGQKPPAATATTAASAATTTEAARATACLLDGHATSHAKGSVADSKVDKADKADKAESSTWRDALKRLEKGDSLRNVVADAKIAQNASRPKELTNGCVRANACREIFFDPSEVRAAIVTCGGLCPGLNSIIREITNCLWHQYGVKSILGMQFGYNGLSMPDEYPPVQLTVDNVRDIHMKGGSILKAGRGGMDDPDKILDQLQKQGINMLFTVGGDGTQAAANLLYQAARKRQMPLSIVGVPKSIDNDIVFFDKTFGFDSAVAAASEVIRNGWVEATSCAKGVGIVKLMGRDAGFVAMHAALASTIVDLVMIPEVEVEMEEIMKHVDATLDRKDFMVVAVAEGAGQKFVSTGKKDSTGHTVYGDIGTYLKDQVNSHLKKSGGRSFYIDPSYIIRSVAIRPNDHIYCSRLARDAVHTAMRGYTGVCVGPIHNIIVVMPSNLIASRKKRVGVHSSSWQSCVQSCNMPKSLAGLNK
;
A
#
# COMPACT_ATOMS: atom_id res chain seq x y z
N MET A 1 81.19 12.56 23.78
CA MET A 1 81.54 13.10 22.44
C MET A 1 80.25 13.61 21.79
N ALA A 2 80.33 14.46 20.75
CA ALA A 2 79.21 14.96 19.95
C ALA A 2 78.00 15.57 20.72
N GLY A 3 77.97 16.91 20.82
CA GLY A 3 76.80 17.66 21.31
C GLY A 3 75.84 18.09 20.19
N PRO A 4 74.64 18.63 20.53
CA PRO A 4 73.60 18.94 19.56
C PRO A 4 73.79 20.29 18.84
N PRO A 5 73.26 20.45 17.60
CA PRO A 5 73.18 21.75 16.94
C PRO A 5 72.14 22.66 17.63
N ARG A 6 72.49 23.93 17.83
CA ARG A 6 71.64 24.97 18.43
C ARG A 6 70.97 25.85 17.37
N ALA A 7 69.82 26.42 17.71
CA ALA A 7 69.18 27.48 16.94
C ALA A 7 69.97 28.82 16.99
N ARG A 8 69.84 29.64 15.94
CA ARG A 8 70.03 31.10 15.97
C ARG A 8 69.42 31.77 14.72
N ALA A 9 68.93 32.99 14.89
CA ALA A 9 68.57 33.96 13.83
C ALA A 9 69.55 35.16 13.92
N PRO A 10 69.38 36.31 13.20
CA PRO A 10 68.52 36.67 12.05
C PRO A 10 69.31 37.39 10.91
N GLN A 11 68.62 38.17 10.04
CA GLN A 11 69.14 39.05 8.95
C GLN A 11 69.57 38.33 7.64
N ARG A 12 69.45 38.88 6.41
CA ARG A 12 68.96 40.18 5.83
C ARG A 12 68.14 39.87 4.55
N ARG A 13 67.00 40.53 4.27
CA ARG A 13 66.80 41.72 3.39
C ARG A 13 67.36 41.63 1.95
N GLY A 14 66.44 41.80 0.98
CA GLY A 14 66.68 42.18 -0.43
C GLY A 14 65.86 41.31 -1.40
N ASP A 15 65.05 41.83 -2.33
CA ASP A 15 64.47 43.17 -2.49
C ASP A 15 63.09 43.07 -3.16
N GLY A 16 62.19 44.02 -2.91
CA GLY A 16 60.84 44.06 -3.47
C GLY A 16 60.12 45.34 -3.09
N GLN A 17 59.80 46.18 -4.08
CA GLN A 17 59.31 47.55 -3.86
C GLN A 17 57.85 47.58 -3.39
N ALA A 18 57.53 48.54 -2.52
CA ALA A 18 56.16 48.79 -2.10
C ALA A 18 55.40 49.64 -3.12
N GLN A 19 54.15 49.28 -3.39
CA GLN A 19 53.13 50.20 -3.86
C GLN A 19 51.90 50.06 -2.96
N ALA A 20 51.68 51.05 -2.08
CA ALA A 20 50.38 51.29 -1.50
C ALA A 20 49.55 52.04 -2.56
N ALA A 21 48.60 51.35 -3.20
CA ALA A 21 47.65 51.99 -4.09
C ALA A 21 46.70 52.86 -3.25
N LEU A 22 46.67 54.17 -3.51
CA LEU A 22 45.67 55.04 -2.90
C LEU A 22 44.29 54.67 -3.47
N ALA A 23 43.29 54.59 -2.60
CA ALA A 23 41.90 54.46 -3.04
C ALA A 23 41.52 55.66 -3.92
N GLY A 24 40.92 55.38 -5.08
CA GLY A 24 40.45 56.43 -5.98
C GLY A 24 39.24 57.16 -5.40
N PRO A 25 38.96 58.40 -5.83
CA PRO A 25 37.77 59.14 -5.37
C PRO A 25 36.45 58.40 -5.67
N GLU A 26 36.41 57.55 -6.70
CA GLU A 26 35.24 56.71 -6.97
C GLU A 26 35.01 55.60 -5.94
N ASP A 27 36.05 55.08 -5.30
CA ASP A 27 35.91 54.02 -4.29
C ASP A 27 35.54 54.59 -2.93
N ALA A 28 36.07 55.78 -2.58
CA ALA A 28 35.58 56.56 -1.44
C ALA A 28 34.07 56.85 -1.57
N VAL A 29 33.60 57.28 -2.75
CA VAL A 29 32.17 57.55 -3.00
C VAL A 29 31.30 56.28 -2.96
N LYS A 30 31.85 55.09 -3.25
CA LYS A 30 31.12 53.81 -3.03
C LYS A 30 30.99 53.49 -1.55
N GLU A 31 32.05 53.71 -0.76
CA GLU A 31 32.05 53.40 0.67
C GLU A 31 31.20 54.39 1.48
N ASP A 32 31.28 55.69 1.21
CA ASP A 32 30.35 56.70 1.75
C ASP A 32 28.89 56.32 1.46
N ARG A 33 28.63 55.84 0.25
CA ARG A 33 27.28 55.38 -0.16
C ARG A 33 26.83 54.12 0.59
N ARG A 34 27.77 53.22 0.93
CA ARG A 34 27.51 51.99 1.71
C ARG A 34 27.20 52.35 3.16
N LEU A 35 28.07 53.14 3.79
CA LEU A 35 27.91 53.64 5.16
C LEU A 35 26.60 54.42 5.32
N ALA A 36 26.24 55.28 4.35
CA ALA A 36 24.98 56.02 4.38
C ALA A 36 23.73 55.14 4.14
N GLN A 37 23.87 53.94 3.55
CA GLN A 37 22.80 52.95 3.46
C GLN A 37 22.68 52.15 4.77
N GLU A 38 23.80 51.76 5.37
CA GLU A 38 23.84 51.03 6.64
C GLU A 38 23.26 51.90 7.77
N ALA A 39 23.70 53.16 7.90
CA ALA A 39 23.16 54.12 8.87
C ALA A 39 21.66 54.43 8.71
N PHE A 40 21.09 54.27 7.50
CA PHE A 40 19.64 54.38 7.30
C PHE A 40 18.91 53.20 7.92
N PHE A 41 19.38 51.97 7.71
CA PHE A 41 18.76 50.78 8.32
C PHE A 41 18.98 50.72 9.84
N GLU A 42 20.10 51.23 10.36
CA GLU A 42 20.32 51.42 11.81
C GLU A 42 19.39 52.48 12.43
N SER A 43 18.92 53.46 11.65
CA SER A 43 17.97 54.49 12.13
C SER A 43 16.51 54.02 12.23
N LEU A 44 16.20 52.81 11.74
CA LEU A 44 14.87 52.21 11.79
C LEU A 44 14.75 51.22 12.97
N PRO A 45 13.56 51.05 13.58
CA PRO A 45 13.35 50.06 14.63
C PRO A 45 13.64 48.66 14.09
N GLN A 46 14.51 47.88 14.75
CA GLN A 46 14.93 46.58 14.24
C GLN A 46 13.76 45.59 14.16
N ASP A 47 12.98 45.50 15.24
CA ASP A 47 11.94 44.47 15.43
C ASP A 47 10.54 44.89 14.97
N SER A 48 10.41 46.07 14.33
CA SER A 48 9.10 46.56 13.85
C SER A 48 9.21 47.52 12.66
N LEU A 49 8.16 47.56 11.85
CA LEU A 49 8.00 48.54 10.78
C LEU A 49 7.37 49.82 11.32
N THR A 50 7.90 50.97 10.92
CA THR A 50 7.27 52.27 11.20
C THR A 50 5.94 52.42 10.45
N GLU A 51 5.06 53.33 10.88
CA GLU A 51 3.72 53.54 10.25
C GLU A 51 3.80 53.75 8.73
N HIS A 52 4.79 54.51 8.25
CA HIS A 52 4.99 54.77 6.82
C HIS A 52 5.65 53.60 6.09
N GLU A 53 6.41 52.75 6.77
CA GLU A 53 6.88 51.46 6.24
C GLU A 53 5.75 50.43 6.14
N MET A 54 4.81 50.43 7.08
CA MET A 54 3.58 49.65 6.99
C MET A 54 2.70 50.12 5.81
N GLU A 55 2.60 51.44 5.57
CA GLU A 55 1.95 52.00 4.38
C GLU A 55 2.63 51.48 3.09
N LEU A 56 3.96 51.46 3.04
CA LEU A 56 4.75 50.96 1.89
C LEU A 56 4.61 49.44 1.69
N ARG A 57 4.70 48.65 2.76
CA ARG A 57 4.47 47.20 2.78
C ARG A 57 3.08 46.87 2.24
N ASN A 58 2.05 47.52 2.77
CA ASN A 58 0.66 47.23 2.41
C ASN A 58 0.37 47.58 0.94
N LEU A 59 1.02 48.60 0.38
CA LEU A 59 0.97 48.87 -1.06
C LEU A 59 1.67 47.79 -1.90
N LEU A 60 2.81 47.25 -1.46
CA LEU A 60 3.50 46.14 -2.14
C LEU A 60 2.67 44.86 -2.09
N VAL A 61 2.23 44.44 -0.90
CA VAL A 61 1.40 43.24 -0.72
C VAL A 61 0.13 43.33 -1.57
N LYS A 62 -0.61 44.45 -1.50
CA LYS A 62 -1.81 44.68 -2.34
C LYS A 62 -1.51 44.71 -3.84
N ALA A 63 -0.33 45.15 -4.26
CA ALA A 63 0.07 45.12 -5.67
C ALA A 63 0.43 43.71 -6.17
N LEU A 64 0.87 42.80 -5.29
CA LEU A 64 1.27 41.43 -5.61
C LEU A 64 0.20 40.37 -5.33
N GLN A 65 -0.80 40.66 -4.48
CA GLN A 65 -1.90 39.75 -4.14
C GLN A 65 -2.56 39.14 -5.39
N GLY A 66 -2.71 37.82 -5.39
CA GLY A 66 -3.31 37.05 -6.50
C GLY A 66 -2.44 36.95 -7.76
N LYS A 67 -1.14 37.27 -7.69
CA LYS A 67 -0.19 37.21 -8.81
C LYS A 67 1.04 36.41 -8.40
N GLY A 68 1.57 35.62 -9.33
CA GLY A 68 2.93 35.07 -9.22
C GLY A 68 3.98 36.14 -9.47
N LEU A 69 5.18 35.73 -9.90
CA LEU A 69 6.31 36.63 -10.11
C LEU A 69 6.02 37.85 -11.01
N VAL A 70 6.03 39.06 -10.44
CA VAL A 70 5.81 40.35 -11.13
C VAL A 70 7.13 41.13 -11.22
N LYS A 71 7.34 41.90 -12.30
CA LYS A 71 8.45 42.88 -12.34
C LYS A 71 8.28 43.97 -11.27
N LEU A 72 9.36 44.36 -10.61
CA LEU A 72 9.32 45.43 -9.60
C LEU A 72 9.15 46.83 -10.23
N SER A 73 9.65 47.04 -11.46
CA SER A 73 9.67 48.36 -12.12
C SER A 73 8.27 48.99 -12.33
N PRO A 74 7.22 48.29 -12.82
CA PRO A 74 5.88 48.88 -12.91
C PRO A 74 5.22 49.09 -11.55
N VAL A 75 5.41 48.16 -10.61
CA VAL A 75 4.84 48.22 -9.25
C VAL A 75 5.36 49.45 -8.50
N ALA A 76 6.68 49.65 -8.51
CA ALA A 76 7.34 50.73 -7.78
C ALA A 76 7.17 52.13 -8.42
N SER A 77 6.53 52.22 -9.60
CA SER A 77 6.31 53.46 -10.37
C SER A 77 4.93 54.10 -10.12
N GLY A 78 4.09 53.54 -9.26
CA GLY A 78 2.77 54.10 -8.95
C GLY A 78 2.84 55.48 -8.26
N PRO A 79 1.88 56.40 -8.50
CA PRO A 79 1.89 57.73 -7.88
C PRO A 79 1.74 57.70 -6.36
N GLU A 80 1.17 56.63 -5.79
CA GLU A 80 1.07 56.40 -4.36
C GLU A 80 2.43 56.01 -3.75
N PHE A 81 3.19 55.12 -4.40
CA PHE A 81 4.57 54.79 -4.02
C PHE A 81 5.48 56.02 -3.96
N GLY A 82 5.33 56.96 -4.90
CA GLY A 82 6.06 58.22 -4.89
C GLY A 82 5.75 59.09 -3.65
N ARG A 83 4.49 59.10 -3.19
CA ARG A 83 4.07 59.87 -1.99
C ARG A 83 4.60 59.24 -0.70
N VAL A 84 4.50 57.92 -0.56
CA VAL A 84 4.97 57.22 0.66
C VAL A 84 6.50 57.32 0.79
N LYS A 85 7.25 57.15 -0.31
CA LYS A 85 8.71 57.38 -0.31
C LYS A 85 9.10 58.82 0.04
N ALA A 86 8.29 59.81 -0.33
CA ALA A 86 8.53 61.21 0.06
C ALA A 86 8.28 61.47 1.56
N ARG A 87 7.37 60.72 2.21
CA ARG A 87 7.15 60.76 3.67
C ARG A 87 8.24 60.03 4.46
N LEU A 88 8.77 58.94 3.91
CA LEU A 88 9.91 58.17 4.45
C LEU A 88 11.28 58.86 4.27
N GLU A 89 11.32 60.11 3.81
CA GLU A 89 12.54 60.85 3.42
C GLU A 89 13.53 60.03 2.57
N TRP A 90 12.99 59.17 1.68
CA TRP A 90 13.70 58.00 1.15
C TRP A 90 15.12 58.32 0.63
N PRO A 91 16.18 57.73 1.22
CA PRO A 91 17.54 58.10 0.87
C PRO A 91 17.87 57.71 -0.59
N ARG A 92 18.39 58.67 -1.36
CA ARG A 92 18.63 58.51 -2.82
C ARG A 92 19.57 57.37 -3.18
N HIS A 93 20.38 56.92 -2.23
CA HIS A 93 21.33 55.83 -2.38
C HIS A 93 20.71 54.44 -2.16
N VAL A 94 19.68 54.32 -1.32
CA VAL A 94 19.05 53.05 -0.91
C VAL A 94 18.08 52.55 -1.99
N ARG A 95 18.24 51.29 -2.41
CA ARG A 95 17.36 50.65 -3.39
C ARG A 95 16.10 50.08 -2.72
N LEU A 96 14.97 50.11 -3.43
CA LEU A 96 13.74 49.47 -2.93
C LEU A 96 13.90 47.94 -2.77
N THR A 97 14.71 47.28 -3.60
CA THR A 97 15.03 45.84 -3.41
C THR A 97 15.68 45.60 -2.06
N ALA A 98 16.71 46.38 -1.71
CA ALA A 98 17.41 46.27 -0.43
C ALA A 98 16.49 46.50 0.76
N TRP A 99 15.56 47.45 0.68
CA TRP A 99 14.56 47.64 1.73
C TRP A 99 13.56 46.47 1.81
N ILE A 100 13.11 45.92 0.68
CA ILE A 100 12.26 44.71 0.67
C ILE A 100 13.02 43.56 1.36
N GLU A 101 14.26 43.30 0.93
CA GLU A 101 15.15 42.25 1.46
C GLU A 101 15.40 42.40 2.97
N HIS A 102 15.69 43.62 3.45
CA HIS A 102 15.98 43.90 4.86
C HIS A 102 14.75 44.00 5.79
N ARG A 103 13.55 44.36 5.27
CA ARG A 103 12.42 44.77 6.12
C ARG A 103 11.16 43.93 5.95
N ILE A 104 10.95 43.32 4.78
CA ILE A 104 9.79 42.44 4.51
C ILE A 104 10.17 41.16 3.73
N GLY A 105 11.44 40.76 3.75
CA GLY A 105 11.98 39.64 2.96
C GLY A 105 11.43 38.25 3.35
N GLN A 106 10.71 38.15 4.47
CA GLN A 106 9.94 36.97 4.85
C GLN A 106 8.57 36.90 4.14
N GLU A 107 8.00 38.04 3.74
CA GLU A 107 6.68 38.13 3.08
C GLU A 107 6.79 38.31 1.56
N VAL A 108 7.86 38.95 1.08
CA VAL A 108 8.07 39.29 -0.33
C VAL A 108 9.47 38.88 -0.76
N GLU A 109 9.55 37.85 -1.61
CA GLU A 109 10.82 37.41 -2.20
C GLU A 109 11.23 38.33 -3.36
N VAL A 110 12.51 38.70 -3.41
CA VAL A 110 13.13 39.44 -4.52
C VAL A 110 13.89 38.44 -5.41
N VAL A 111 13.42 38.26 -6.66
CA VAL A 111 13.98 37.26 -7.58
C VAL A 111 14.80 37.94 -8.67
N HIS A 112 16.10 37.63 -8.69
CA HIS A 112 17.05 38.09 -9.69
C HIS A 112 17.21 37.07 -10.83
N GLY A 113 17.08 37.53 -12.08
CA GLY A 113 17.43 36.76 -13.29
C GLY A 113 16.27 36.26 -14.16
N ALA A 114 15.04 36.20 -13.63
CA ALA A 114 13.88 35.73 -14.41
C ALA A 114 13.48 36.66 -15.59
N PHE A 115 13.88 37.93 -15.55
CA PHE A 115 13.52 38.95 -16.54
C PHE A 115 14.75 39.65 -17.15
N GLY A 116 15.88 38.94 -17.27
CA GLY A 116 17.13 39.52 -17.75
C GLY A 116 17.77 40.42 -16.69
N SER A 117 18.07 41.68 -17.04
CA SER A 117 18.66 42.68 -16.13
C SER A 117 17.64 43.35 -15.20
N GLU A 118 16.35 43.05 -15.32
CA GLU A 118 15.31 43.55 -14.40
C GLU A 118 15.00 42.56 -13.26
N VAL A 119 14.59 43.11 -12.11
CA VAL A 119 14.31 42.36 -10.88
C VAL A 119 12.80 42.07 -10.74
N GLY A 120 12.47 40.83 -10.37
CA GLY A 120 11.11 40.39 -10.05
C GLY A 120 10.84 40.34 -8.56
N VAL A 121 9.56 40.32 -8.18
CA VAL A 121 9.07 40.16 -6.80
C VAL A 121 7.81 39.29 -6.75
N GLN A 122 7.66 38.49 -5.70
CA GLN A 122 6.46 37.68 -5.43
C GLN A 122 6.15 37.60 -3.95
N LEU A 123 4.89 37.33 -3.60
CA LEU A 123 4.50 37.06 -2.21
C LEU A 123 4.89 35.63 -1.79
N LEU A 124 5.19 35.48 -0.51
CA LEU A 124 5.38 34.21 0.18
C LEU A 124 4.12 33.92 1.00
N ASP A 125 3.55 32.72 0.84
CA ASP A 125 2.32 32.32 1.55
C ASP A 125 2.61 32.15 3.05
N PHE A 126 1.96 32.96 3.88
CA PHE A 126 2.25 33.08 5.31
C PHE A 126 1.13 32.51 6.19
N VAL A 127 1.50 31.67 7.15
CA VAL A 127 0.69 31.32 8.34
C VAL A 127 1.52 31.72 9.55
N ALA A 128 0.92 32.44 10.50
CA ALA A 128 1.63 33.00 11.64
C ALA A 128 1.60 32.05 12.85
N HIS A 129 2.71 32.00 13.58
CA HIS A 129 2.78 31.54 14.96
C HIS A 129 3.45 32.62 15.81
N GLU A 130 2.92 32.84 17.02
CA GLU A 130 3.35 33.87 17.98
C GLU A 130 4.42 33.32 18.94
N ASP A 131 5.12 34.24 19.61
CA ASP A 131 6.38 34.00 20.32
C ASP A 131 6.30 33.06 21.53
N GLN A 132 7.36 32.27 21.76
CA GLN A 132 7.77 31.82 23.10
C GLN A 132 9.30 31.82 23.25
N ASP A 133 9.81 32.71 24.11
CA ASP A 133 11.20 32.65 24.58
C ASP A 133 11.46 31.36 25.38
N VAL A 134 12.57 30.67 25.09
CA VAL A 134 13.10 29.64 25.98
C VAL A 134 14.63 29.71 26.04
N ASP A 135 15.12 30.05 27.23
CA ASP A 135 16.55 30.19 27.57
C ASP A 135 17.20 28.84 27.95
N ASP A 136 18.54 28.86 28.03
CA ASP A 136 19.52 27.84 28.43
C ASP A 136 19.06 26.39 28.74
N GLY A 137 19.76 25.44 28.10
CA GLY A 137 19.66 24.00 28.34
C GLY A 137 20.84 23.23 27.73
N ASP A 138 20.80 21.91 27.77
CA ASP A 138 21.76 21.03 27.09
C ASP A 138 21.10 20.25 25.92
N PRO A 139 21.88 19.56 25.06
CA PRO A 139 21.34 18.84 23.90
C PRO A 139 20.27 17.81 24.25
N GLU A 140 20.43 17.08 25.36
CA GLU A 140 19.47 16.06 25.80
C GLU A 140 18.17 16.71 26.29
N THR A 141 18.26 17.82 27.02
CA THR A 141 17.10 18.59 27.50
C THR A 141 16.34 19.23 26.34
N PHE A 142 17.01 19.69 25.29
CA PHE A 142 16.35 20.17 24.06
C PHE A 142 15.62 19.02 23.35
N LEU A 143 16.30 17.90 23.09
CA LEU A 143 15.70 16.75 22.39
C LEU A 143 14.54 16.13 23.19
N ALA A 144 14.59 16.16 24.53
CA ALA A 144 13.51 15.71 25.41
C ALA A 144 12.29 16.65 25.48
N ARG A 145 12.39 17.89 24.97
CA ARG A 145 11.26 18.82 24.82
C ARG A 145 10.51 18.63 23.49
N LEU A 146 11.12 17.97 22.50
CA LEU A 146 10.48 17.68 21.21
C LEU A 146 9.38 16.61 21.35
N PRO A 147 8.33 16.59 20.50
CA PRO A 147 7.23 15.64 20.64
C PRO A 147 7.71 14.20 20.44
N SER A 148 7.43 13.30 21.39
CA SER A 148 7.87 11.89 21.32
C SER A 148 7.25 11.08 20.17
N ASP A 149 6.08 11.50 19.70
CA ASP A 149 5.19 10.68 18.88
C ASP A 149 5.07 11.14 17.41
N ASP A 150 5.56 12.35 17.07
CA ASP A 150 5.57 12.91 15.70
C ASP A 150 6.68 13.98 15.55
N PHE A 151 6.92 14.45 14.33
CA PHE A 151 7.83 15.55 14.01
C PHE A 151 7.08 16.90 13.93
N THR A 152 7.70 18.00 14.36
CA THR A 152 7.18 19.36 14.10
C THR A 152 7.25 19.74 12.62
N GLU A 153 6.69 20.89 12.22
CA GLU A 153 6.77 21.35 10.82
C GLU A 153 8.21 21.75 10.44
N GLU A 154 8.97 22.32 11.37
CA GLU A 154 10.39 22.66 11.23
C GLU A 154 11.25 21.40 11.07
N GLU A 155 11.01 20.39 11.91
CA GLU A 155 11.64 19.08 11.82
C GLU A 155 11.34 18.39 10.48
N ASN A 156 10.08 18.41 10.03
CA ASN A 156 9.70 17.86 8.73
C ASN A 156 10.32 18.65 7.56
N SER A 157 10.46 19.97 7.68
CA SER A 157 11.13 20.83 6.70
C SER A 157 12.63 20.48 6.61
N LEU A 158 13.32 20.33 7.74
CA LEU A 158 14.71 19.92 7.82
C LEU A 158 14.91 18.51 7.23
N ARG A 159 14.10 17.53 7.65
CA ARG A 159 14.09 16.15 7.12
C ARG A 159 13.95 16.10 5.60
N GLN A 160 13.00 16.85 5.02
CA GLN A 160 12.81 16.92 3.57
C GLN A 160 14.03 17.52 2.84
N ARG A 161 14.70 18.50 3.44
CA ARG A 161 15.86 19.18 2.85
C ARG A 161 17.14 18.34 2.96
N LEU A 162 17.34 17.63 4.07
CA LEU A 162 18.40 16.63 4.22
C LEU A 162 18.28 15.54 3.14
N PHE A 163 17.07 15.01 2.93
CA PHE A 163 16.80 14.02 1.89
C PHE A 163 17.10 14.55 0.47
N ARG A 164 16.68 15.78 0.15
CA ARG A 164 16.98 16.40 -1.15
C ARG A 164 18.49 16.65 -1.35
N ALA A 165 19.19 17.18 -0.35
CA ALA A 165 20.63 17.41 -0.44
C ALA A 165 21.42 16.09 -0.61
N TRP A 166 21.02 15.03 0.09
CA TRP A 166 21.56 13.68 -0.12
C TRP A 166 21.23 13.13 -1.52
N GLN A 167 20.01 13.32 -2.03
CA GLN A 167 19.63 12.92 -3.39
C GLN A 167 20.45 13.68 -4.46
N GLU A 168 20.69 14.98 -4.26
CA GLU A 168 21.50 15.81 -5.17
C GLU A 168 22.93 15.26 -5.26
N LEU A 169 23.57 15.00 -4.11
CA LEU A 169 24.95 14.49 -4.03
C LEU A 169 25.10 13.05 -4.57
N THR A 170 24.14 12.16 -4.29
CA THR A 170 24.17 10.76 -4.77
C THR A 170 23.69 10.59 -6.21
N SER A 171 22.98 11.59 -6.79
CA SER A 171 22.33 11.46 -8.11
C SER A 171 23.25 11.03 -9.26
N ASN A 172 24.52 11.47 -9.24
CA ASN A 172 25.51 11.29 -10.30
C ASN A 172 26.67 10.35 -9.92
N SER A 173 26.63 9.73 -8.73
CA SER A 173 27.69 8.85 -8.23
C SER A 173 27.32 7.37 -8.34
N THR A 174 28.33 6.50 -8.36
CA THR A 174 28.16 5.06 -8.09
C THR A 174 28.18 4.74 -6.59
N GLN A 175 28.55 5.70 -5.75
CA GLN A 175 28.44 5.59 -4.29
C GLN A 175 27.00 5.90 -3.84
N ARG A 176 26.57 5.15 -2.82
CA ARG A 176 25.24 5.24 -2.20
C ARG A 176 25.19 6.20 -1.02
N GLU A 177 26.34 6.43 -0.40
CA GLU A 177 26.51 7.27 0.77
C GLU A 177 27.06 8.65 0.37
N ALA A 178 26.68 9.69 1.10
CA ALA A 178 27.27 11.04 0.97
C ALA A 178 27.77 11.53 2.34
N ARG A 179 28.83 12.34 2.36
CA ARG A 179 29.39 12.88 3.61
C ARG A 179 28.39 13.83 4.28
N LEU A 180 28.19 13.67 5.58
CA LEU A 180 27.28 14.52 6.37
C LEU A 180 27.68 16.00 6.29
N ALA A 181 28.98 16.30 6.30
CA ALA A 181 29.49 17.66 6.13
C ALA A 181 29.14 18.29 4.77
N ASP A 182 29.05 17.51 3.68
CA ASP A 182 28.67 18.02 2.37
C ASP A 182 27.15 18.27 2.27
N ILE A 183 26.35 17.43 2.95
CA ILE A 183 24.89 17.62 3.14
C ILE A 183 24.61 18.86 3.99
N GLU A 184 25.30 18.99 5.14
CA GLU A 184 25.19 20.12 6.06
C GLU A 184 25.62 21.43 5.41
N ASN A 185 26.58 21.41 4.49
CA ASN A 185 26.98 22.60 3.72
C ASN A 185 25.95 23.04 2.65
N ASN A 186 24.89 22.28 2.37
CA ASN A 186 23.82 22.71 1.47
C ASN A 186 23.06 23.92 2.06
N PRO A 187 22.94 25.07 1.34
CA PRO A 187 22.28 26.27 1.87
C PRO A 187 20.83 26.06 2.31
N ASN A 188 20.13 25.09 1.71
CA ASN A 188 18.74 24.79 2.08
C ASN A 188 18.67 24.07 3.44
N VAL A 189 19.65 23.20 3.74
CA VAL A 189 19.78 22.50 5.03
C VAL A 189 20.12 23.50 6.12
N LYS A 190 21.17 24.33 5.94
CA LYS A 190 21.57 25.36 6.93
C LYS A 190 20.46 26.33 7.32
N ARG A 191 19.57 26.67 6.37
CA ARG A 191 18.40 27.52 6.65
C ARG A 191 17.29 26.81 7.43
N ALA A 192 17.18 25.48 7.34
CA ALA A 192 16.15 24.70 8.03
C ALA A 192 16.63 24.09 9.35
N SER A 193 17.94 23.96 9.58
CA SER A 193 18.50 23.66 10.89
C SER A 193 18.45 24.85 11.86
N GLY A 194 17.91 26.00 11.46
CA GLY A 194 17.90 27.24 12.26
C GLY A 194 17.02 27.20 13.52
N PHE A 195 16.14 26.20 13.67
CA PHE A 195 15.40 25.97 14.92
C PHE A 195 16.20 25.12 15.94
N LEU A 196 17.30 24.49 15.51
CA LEU A 196 18.17 23.72 16.39
C LEU A 196 19.12 24.67 17.13
N PRO A 197 19.36 24.48 18.44
CA PRO A 197 20.35 25.26 19.18
C PRO A 197 21.75 25.18 18.54
N PRO A 198 22.53 26.28 18.56
CA PRO A 198 23.81 26.39 17.84
C PRO A 198 24.98 25.66 18.56
N TRP A 199 24.72 24.49 19.15
CA TRP A 199 25.74 23.68 19.82
C TRP A 199 26.46 22.76 18.81
N PRO A 200 27.77 22.49 19.00
CA PRO A 200 28.49 21.51 18.20
C PRO A 200 27.77 20.15 18.15
N GLU A 201 27.75 19.52 16.98
CA GLU A 201 27.11 18.22 16.72
C GLU A 201 25.59 18.14 17.00
N MET A 202 24.89 19.24 17.29
CA MET A 202 23.41 19.22 17.48
C MET A 202 22.66 18.63 16.27
N LEU A 203 23.02 19.00 15.03
CA LEU A 203 22.40 18.41 13.84
C LEU A 203 22.60 16.88 13.77
N ARG A 204 23.77 16.39 14.18
CA ARG A 204 24.07 14.95 14.27
C ARG A 204 23.23 14.29 15.36
N ALA A 205 23.21 14.84 16.57
CA ALA A 205 22.43 14.32 17.69
C ALA A 205 20.93 14.27 17.38
N TRP A 206 20.40 15.30 16.70
CA TRP A 206 19.02 15.32 16.20
C TRP A 206 18.78 14.25 15.11
N ILE A 207 19.70 14.08 14.15
CA ILE A 207 19.59 12.99 13.15
C ILE A 207 19.59 11.62 13.84
N GLU A 208 20.52 11.35 14.76
CA GLU A 208 20.61 10.06 15.45
C GLU A 208 19.37 9.78 16.34
N ALA A 209 18.85 10.79 17.06
CA ALA A 209 17.71 10.65 17.96
C ALA A 209 16.33 10.66 17.25
N ARG A 210 16.19 11.35 16.10
CA ARG A 210 14.90 11.60 15.44
C ARG A 210 14.80 11.00 14.04
N LEU A 211 15.90 10.91 13.29
CA LEU A 211 15.94 10.33 11.93
C LEU A 211 16.68 9.00 11.81
N GLY A 212 17.23 8.42 12.89
CA GLY A 212 18.08 7.23 12.83
C GLY A 212 17.46 5.95 12.23
N ALA A 213 16.14 5.93 12.01
CA ALA A 213 15.43 4.87 11.28
C ALA A 213 15.31 5.11 9.75
N GLU A 214 15.52 6.35 9.29
CA GLU A 214 15.40 6.78 7.90
C GLU A 214 16.73 7.22 7.29
N MET A 215 17.61 7.84 8.08
CA MET A 215 18.93 8.33 7.71
C MET A 215 19.96 7.72 8.66
N VAL A 216 20.77 6.80 8.16
CA VAL A 216 21.80 6.11 8.97
C VAL A 216 23.13 6.83 8.78
N LEU A 217 23.79 7.15 9.89
CA LEU A 217 25.16 7.69 9.91
C LEU A 217 26.18 6.56 10.14
N THR A 218 27.26 6.55 9.36
CA THR A 218 28.36 5.57 9.44
C THR A 218 29.72 6.28 9.46
N GLU A 219 30.70 5.70 10.15
CA GLU A 219 32.09 6.19 10.11
C GLU A 219 32.82 5.60 8.89
N GLY A 220 33.37 6.46 8.04
CA GLY A 220 34.17 6.10 6.87
C GLY A 220 35.62 5.73 7.19
N GLU A 221 36.35 5.21 6.19
CA GLU A 221 37.73 4.73 6.35
C GLU A 221 38.75 5.81 6.78
N HIS A 222 38.38 7.10 6.76
CA HIS A 222 39.22 8.21 7.21
C HIS A 222 38.58 9.01 8.37
N GLY A 223 37.54 8.47 9.01
CA GLY A 223 36.84 9.11 10.13
C GLY A 223 35.85 10.19 9.72
N GLU A 224 35.46 10.27 8.45
CA GLU A 224 34.31 11.10 8.04
C GLU A 224 32.98 10.44 8.44
N LEU A 225 31.97 11.24 8.79
CA LEU A 225 30.59 10.75 8.88
C LEU A 225 29.97 10.70 7.48
N LEU A 226 29.54 9.50 7.09
CA LEU A 226 28.79 9.19 5.86
C LEU A 226 27.31 8.99 6.20
N ALA A 227 26.43 9.22 5.23
CA ALA A 227 24.98 9.10 5.38
C ALA A 227 24.31 8.39 4.20
N ASP A 228 23.42 7.43 4.49
CA ASP A 228 22.50 6.77 3.53
C ASP A 228 21.04 6.96 3.96
N PHE A 229 20.13 7.14 3.01
CA PHE A 229 18.69 7.23 3.26
C PHE A 229 17.98 5.91 2.90
N VAL A 230 17.41 5.26 3.92
CA VAL A 230 16.84 3.92 3.88
C VAL A 230 15.44 3.92 3.24
N GLY A 231 15.39 4.11 1.91
CA GLY A 231 14.13 4.02 1.16
C GLY A 231 14.14 4.52 -0.29
N ALA A 232 15.26 5.03 -0.79
CA ALA A 232 15.31 5.84 -2.02
C ALA A 232 14.91 5.15 -3.35
N GLU A 233 14.68 3.83 -3.40
CA GLU A 233 14.18 3.16 -4.61
C GLU A 233 12.75 3.58 -4.98
N VAL A 234 11.89 3.90 -4.00
CA VAL A 234 10.45 4.12 -4.22
C VAL A 234 10.18 5.33 -5.12
N SER A 235 10.82 6.48 -4.85
CA SER A 235 10.53 7.73 -5.59
C SER A 235 10.96 7.69 -7.06
N ARG A 236 11.92 6.81 -7.43
CA ARG A 236 12.32 6.57 -8.84
C ARG A 236 11.32 5.66 -9.57
N LEU A 237 10.55 4.86 -8.86
CA LEU A 237 9.48 4.02 -9.44
C LEU A 237 8.21 4.84 -9.71
N ASP A 238 7.81 5.72 -8.79
CA ASP A 238 6.58 6.52 -8.92
C ASP A 238 6.53 7.35 -10.21
N LYS A 239 7.58 8.13 -10.52
CA LYS A 239 7.59 8.96 -11.74
C LYS A 239 7.45 8.10 -13.00
N ARG A 240 8.13 6.95 -13.04
CA ARG A 240 8.06 6.02 -14.19
C ARG A 240 6.68 5.36 -14.30
N ALA A 241 6.03 5.06 -13.18
CA ALA A 241 4.66 4.55 -13.17
C ALA A 241 3.64 5.61 -13.63
N GLN A 242 3.85 6.89 -13.27
CA GLN A 242 3.03 8.01 -13.74
C GLN A 242 3.16 8.22 -15.26
N ASP A 243 4.39 8.23 -15.79
CA ASP A 243 4.63 8.35 -17.23
C ASP A 243 4.03 7.15 -18.02
N GLU A 244 4.11 5.94 -17.47
CA GLU A 244 3.53 4.72 -18.08
C GLU A 244 1.99 4.67 -18.00
N ALA A 245 1.39 5.05 -16.87
CA ALA A 245 -0.06 5.17 -16.74
C ALA A 245 -0.65 6.20 -17.73
N ARG A 246 0.01 7.35 -17.87
CA ARG A 246 -0.37 8.42 -18.80
C ARG A 246 -0.25 8.02 -20.28
N LEU A 247 0.72 7.15 -20.61
CA LEU A 247 0.82 6.53 -21.93
C LEU A 247 -0.33 5.54 -22.20
N LEU A 248 -0.72 4.75 -21.21
CA LEU A 248 -1.83 3.80 -21.34
C LEU A 248 -3.17 4.52 -21.51
N GLU A 249 -3.43 5.55 -20.71
CA GLU A 249 -4.62 6.42 -20.81
C GLU A 249 -4.72 7.10 -22.18
N PHE A 250 -3.65 7.73 -22.67
CA PHE A 250 -3.67 8.41 -23.96
C PHE A 250 -3.94 7.48 -25.14
N PHE A 251 -3.48 6.22 -25.05
CA PHE A 251 -3.67 5.18 -26.06
C PHE A 251 -4.82 4.22 -25.75
N GLU A 252 -5.74 4.58 -24.84
CA GLU A 252 -6.98 3.84 -24.62
C GLU A 252 -8.01 4.10 -25.74
N GLY A 253 -8.98 3.20 -25.91
CA GLY A 253 -10.06 3.34 -26.88
C GLY A 253 -9.64 3.10 -28.34
N PRO A 254 -10.52 3.42 -29.32
CA PRO A 254 -10.31 3.08 -30.73
C PRO A 254 -9.16 3.89 -31.37
N LEU A 255 -8.52 3.31 -32.39
CA LEU A 255 -7.45 3.98 -33.16
C LEU A 255 -7.95 5.30 -33.78
N ARG A 256 -7.21 6.39 -33.54
CA ARG A 256 -7.45 7.71 -34.15
C ARG A 256 -7.17 7.67 -35.66
N PHE A 257 -7.55 8.72 -36.41
CA PHE A 257 -7.43 8.72 -37.88
C PHE A 257 -5.99 8.50 -38.37
N GLU A 258 -5.03 9.22 -37.78
CA GLU A 258 -3.59 9.08 -38.06
C GLU A 258 -3.06 7.69 -37.66
N GLU A 259 -3.46 7.19 -36.47
CA GLU A 259 -3.06 5.85 -36.01
C GLU A 259 -3.56 4.74 -36.93
N LYS A 260 -4.75 4.87 -37.55
CA LYS A 260 -5.27 3.91 -38.53
C LYS A 260 -4.44 3.88 -39.82
N ALA A 261 -3.80 4.99 -40.20
CA ALA A 261 -2.86 5.00 -41.32
C ALA A 261 -1.55 4.29 -40.93
N LEU A 262 -1.04 4.56 -39.72
CA LEU A 262 0.16 3.94 -39.17
C LEU A 262 0.01 2.43 -38.92
N GLU A 263 -1.12 1.97 -38.38
CA GLU A 263 -1.44 0.55 -38.17
C GLU A 263 -1.38 -0.20 -39.51
N ARG A 264 -2.08 0.32 -40.53
CA ARG A 264 -2.10 -0.28 -41.88
C ARG A 264 -0.70 -0.33 -42.47
N ALA A 265 0.05 0.78 -42.46
CA ALA A 265 1.40 0.82 -43.00
C ALA A 265 2.36 -0.14 -42.27
N CYS A 266 2.24 -0.26 -40.94
CA CYS A 266 2.98 -1.21 -40.11
C CYS A 266 2.66 -2.66 -40.49
N MET A 267 1.37 -3.02 -40.55
CA MET A 267 0.91 -4.36 -40.90
C MET A 267 1.31 -4.76 -42.32
N ASP A 268 1.12 -3.86 -43.29
CA ASP A 268 1.53 -4.05 -44.68
C ASP A 268 3.05 -4.27 -44.79
N ALA A 269 3.86 -3.47 -44.11
CA ALA A 269 5.32 -3.61 -44.11
C ALA A 269 5.77 -4.94 -43.49
N ILE A 270 5.18 -5.34 -42.35
CA ILE A 270 5.47 -6.61 -41.68
C ILE A 270 5.05 -7.80 -42.56
N VAL A 271 3.88 -7.76 -43.22
CA VAL A 271 3.43 -8.79 -44.15
C VAL A 271 4.33 -8.87 -45.38
N ARG A 272 4.70 -7.72 -45.99
CA ARG A 272 5.65 -7.66 -47.12
C ARG A 272 7.00 -8.27 -46.75
N CYS A 273 7.59 -7.88 -45.63
CA CYS A 273 8.86 -8.43 -45.15
C CYS A 273 8.77 -9.93 -44.79
N THR A 274 7.63 -10.39 -44.24
CA THR A 274 7.40 -11.81 -43.93
C THR A 274 7.30 -12.65 -45.21
N LEU A 275 6.61 -12.14 -46.24
CA LEU A 275 6.53 -12.78 -47.55
C LEU A 275 7.89 -12.84 -48.26
N ALA A 276 8.71 -11.78 -48.15
CA ALA A 276 10.07 -11.76 -48.69
C ALA A 276 11.02 -12.75 -47.97
N ALA A 277 10.80 -13.00 -46.68
CA ALA A 277 11.60 -13.94 -45.87
C ALA A 277 11.13 -15.41 -45.97
N SER A 278 10.29 -15.76 -46.94
CA SER A 278 9.53 -17.02 -46.97
C SER A 278 10.33 -18.33 -47.18
N THR A 279 11.66 -18.27 -47.28
CA THR A 279 12.54 -19.46 -47.28
C THR A 279 12.66 -20.14 -45.91
N SER A 280 12.30 -19.48 -44.80
CA SER A 280 12.50 -20.02 -43.44
C SER A 280 11.29 -19.87 -42.50
N PHE A 281 10.19 -20.57 -42.80
CA PHE A 281 9.16 -20.88 -41.80
C PHE A 281 9.63 -21.97 -40.83
N THR A 282 9.45 -21.73 -39.53
CA THR A 282 9.75 -22.71 -38.47
C THR A 282 8.69 -23.82 -38.39
N ALA A 283 9.04 -24.97 -37.82
CA ALA A 283 8.14 -26.14 -37.73
C ALA A 283 6.85 -25.88 -36.93
N SER A 284 6.80 -24.81 -36.11
CA SER A 284 5.63 -24.35 -35.36
C SER A 284 4.68 -23.44 -36.14
N GLY A 285 4.91 -23.23 -37.45
CA GLY A 285 4.03 -22.41 -38.30
C GLY A 285 4.10 -20.90 -38.03
N CYS A 286 5.11 -20.45 -37.28
CA CYS A 286 5.30 -19.04 -36.93
C CYS A 286 6.27 -18.36 -37.91
N SER A 287 6.03 -17.07 -38.20
CA SER A 287 6.92 -16.23 -39.03
C SER A 287 8.28 -16.02 -38.35
N ALA A 288 9.37 -16.01 -39.12
CA ALA A 288 10.70 -15.66 -38.62
C ALA A 288 10.71 -14.24 -37.99
N PRO A 289 11.49 -13.99 -36.91
CA PRO A 289 11.52 -12.69 -36.25
C PRO A 289 12.21 -11.63 -37.10
N LEU A 290 11.46 -10.59 -37.49
CA LEU A 290 11.94 -9.46 -38.29
C LEU A 290 12.39 -8.33 -37.37
N LYS A 291 13.61 -7.79 -37.51
CA LYS A 291 14.03 -6.58 -36.76
C LYS A 291 13.14 -5.40 -37.15
N LEU A 292 12.45 -4.78 -36.20
CA LEU A 292 11.49 -3.69 -36.43
C LEU A 292 12.17 -2.46 -37.06
N SER A 293 13.43 -2.19 -36.68
CA SER A 293 14.30 -1.21 -37.31
C SER A 293 14.49 -1.44 -38.82
N ASN A 294 14.57 -2.70 -39.26
CA ASN A 294 14.76 -3.03 -40.66
C ASN A 294 13.44 -2.83 -41.41
N VAL A 295 12.31 -3.26 -40.84
CA VAL A 295 10.97 -3.09 -41.44
C VAL A 295 10.67 -1.61 -41.71
N ILE A 296 10.85 -0.72 -40.73
CA ILE A 296 10.59 0.72 -40.91
C ILE A 296 11.62 1.42 -41.82
N ASN A 297 12.87 0.92 -41.90
CA ASN A 297 13.87 1.47 -42.81
C ASN A 297 13.71 0.96 -44.26
N THR A 298 13.02 -0.16 -44.48
CA THR A 298 12.70 -0.70 -45.81
C THR A 298 11.41 -0.10 -46.38
N ASP A 299 10.40 0.14 -45.53
CA ASP A 299 9.09 0.63 -45.99
C ASP A 299 8.90 2.14 -45.76
N LYS A 300 9.00 2.91 -46.85
CA LYS A 300 8.88 4.37 -46.82
C LYS A 300 7.53 4.86 -46.28
N ALA A 301 6.43 4.16 -46.59
CA ALA A 301 5.10 4.56 -46.14
C ALA A 301 4.93 4.36 -44.63
N PHE A 302 5.47 3.27 -44.08
CA PHE A 302 5.53 3.06 -42.64
C PHE A 302 6.41 4.11 -41.93
N GLN A 303 7.58 4.44 -42.51
CA GLN A 303 8.47 5.46 -41.96
C GLN A 303 7.82 6.87 -41.93
N GLU A 304 7.04 7.20 -42.97
CA GLU A 304 6.35 8.49 -43.09
C GLU A 304 5.14 8.58 -42.16
N ALA A 305 4.31 7.53 -42.10
CA ALA A 305 3.20 7.47 -41.14
C ALA A 305 3.68 7.58 -39.69
N TRP A 306 4.82 6.96 -39.35
CA TRP A 306 5.41 7.05 -38.01
C TRP A 306 5.92 8.47 -37.70
N ARG A 307 6.59 9.12 -38.65
CA ARG A 307 7.05 10.51 -38.49
C ARG A 307 5.87 11.46 -38.24
N ASN A 308 4.78 11.31 -39.00
CA ASN A 308 3.60 12.17 -38.85
C ASN A 308 2.96 11.97 -37.47
N CYS A 309 2.62 10.74 -37.08
CA CYS A 309 2.01 10.46 -35.78
C CYS A 309 2.88 10.92 -34.61
N LYS A 310 4.20 10.67 -34.67
CA LYS A 310 5.11 11.14 -33.61
C LYS A 310 5.16 12.66 -33.52
N SER A 311 5.12 13.38 -34.66
CA SER A 311 5.04 14.84 -34.66
C SER A 311 3.77 15.34 -33.97
N THR A 312 2.61 14.71 -34.22
CA THR A 312 1.35 15.04 -33.54
C THR A 312 1.43 14.82 -32.03
N TRP A 313 1.99 13.69 -31.57
CA TRP A 313 2.10 13.38 -30.13
C TRP A 313 3.11 14.24 -29.37
N SER A 314 4.19 14.66 -30.03
CA SER A 314 5.19 15.60 -29.46
C SER A 314 4.72 17.06 -29.44
N ALA A 315 3.64 17.40 -30.16
CA ALA A 315 3.05 18.74 -30.20
C ALA A 315 1.86 18.93 -29.22
N LEU A 316 1.62 17.96 -28.34
CA LEU A 316 0.62 18.06 -27.27
C LEU A 316 1.22 18.69 -26.02
N GLU A 317 0.39 19.35 -25.21
CA GLU A 317 0.77 19.82 -23.87
C GLU A 317 0.01 19.04 -22.79
N PRO A 318 0.71 18.35 -21.86
CA PRO A 318 2.13 17.99 -21.91
C PRO A 318 2.41 16.96 -23.04
N PRO A 319 3.65 16.85 -23.55
CA PRO A 319 3.98 15.96 -24.65
C PRO A 319 3.80 14.48 -24.31
N ILE A 320 3.61 13.65 -25.34
CA ILE A 320 3.51 12.18 -25.23
C ILE A 320 4.72 11.54 -25.94
N GLU A 321 5.68 11.07 -25.15
CA GLU A 321 6.85 10.36 -25.67
C GLU A 321 6.63 8.84 -25.72
N VAL A 322 6.56 8.28 -26.92
CA VAL A 322 6.40 6.83 -27.13
C VAL A 322 7.43 6.28 -28.12
N THR A 323 7.96 5.09 -27.83
CA THR A 323 8.87 4.36 -28.74
C THR A 323 8.08 3.53 -29.74
N LEU A 324 8.61 3.34 -30.96
CA LEU A 324 7.95 2.56 -32.01
C LEU A 324 7.59 1.14 -31.55
N SER A 325 8.49 0.49 -30.80
CA SER A 325 8.23 -0.84 -30.22
C SER A 325 7.08 -0.85 -29.21
N ARG A 326 6.99 0.17 -28.33
CA ARG A 326 5.89 0.28 -27.35
C ARG A 326 4.56 0.65 -28.03
N TRP A 327 4.58 1.50 -29.04
CA TRP A 327 3.37 1.81 -29.82
C TRP A 327 2.86 0.56 -30.57
N VAL A 328 3.73 -0.20 -31.24
CA VAL A 328 3.34 -1.46 -31.91
C VAL A 328 2.78 -2.48 -30.91
N GLU A 329 3.38 -2.61 -29.72
CA GLU A 329 2.90 -3.49 -28.66
C GLU A 329 1.51 -3.09 -28.14
N LEU A 330 1.23 -1.80 -27.97
CA LEU A 330 -0.04 -1.28 -27.46
C LEU A 330 -1.15 -1.21 -28.52
N ARG A 331 -0.81 -0.97 -29.80
CA ARG A 331 -1.78 -0.56 -30.83
C ARG A 331 -1.87 -1.47 -32.06
N VAL A 332 -1.01 -2.49 -32.21
CA VAL A 332 -1.07 -3.45 -33.33
C VAL A 332 -1.30 -4.88 -32.81
N PRO A 333 -2.54 -5.26 -32.45
CA PRO A 333 -2.83 -6.50 -31.72
C PRO A 333 -2.59 -7.80 -32.50
N ASP A 334 -2.41 -7.74 -33.82
CA ASP A 334 -2.02 -8.90 -34.66
C ASP A 334 -0.50 -9.22 -34.63
N VAL A 335 0.32 -8.33 -34.03
CA VAL A 335 1.78 -8.43 -33.96
C VAL A 335 2.23 -8.79 -32.53
N SER A 336 3.35 -9.49 -32.40
CA SER A 336 4.10 -9.63 -31.14
C SER A 336 5.47 -8.95 -31.25
N VAL A 337 5.90 -8.28 -30.18
CA VAL A 337 7.20 -7.61 -30.05
C VAL A 337 8.06 -8.38 -29.04
N SER A 338 9.35 -8.59 -29.34
CA SER A 338 10.30 -9.27 -28.43
C SER A 338 11.18 -8.28 -27.64
N ARG A 339 11.86 -8.77 -26.58
CA ARG A 339 12.77 -7.97 -25.73
C ARG A 339 13.91 -7.28 -26.50
N VAL A 340 14.38 -7.91 -27.57
CA VAL A 340 15.13 -7.22 -28.64
C VAL A 340 14.10 -6.84 -29.69
N PRO A 341 14.04 -5.59 -30.21
CA PRO A 341 12.92 -5.08 -31.00
C PRO A 341 12.79 -5.77 -32.37
N THR A 342 12.19 -6.96 -32.32
CA THR A 342 11.81 -7.82 -33.43
C THR A 342 10.31 -8.05 -33.36
N VAL A 343 9.68 -8.06 -34.53
CA VAL A 343 8.25 -8.28 -34.71
C VAL A 343 7.98 -9.61 -35.40
N GLN A 344 6.88 -10.26 -35.01
CA GLN A 344 6.33 -11.45 -35.64
C GLN A 344 4.81 -11.30 -35.80
N LEU A 345 4.24 -11.94 -36.81
CA LEU A 345 2.79 -12.08 -36.94
C LEU A 345 2.32 -13.22 -36.03
N LYS A 346 1.22 -13.02 -35.29
CA LYS A 346 0.63 -14.07 -34.47
C LYS A 346 0.11 -15.22 -35.35
N SER A 347 0.19 -16.46 -34.86
CA SER A 347 -0.13 -17.65 -35.65
C SER A 347 -1.58 -17.67 -36.15
N SER A 348 -2.51 -17.09 -35.38
CA SER A 348 -3.90 -16.81 -35.78
C SER A 348 -3.99 -15.92 -37.02
N THR A 349 -3.16 -14.88 -37.09
CA THR A 349 -3.08 -13.90 -38.19
C THR A 349 -2.41 -14.51 -39.42
N VAL A 350 -1.34 -15.29 -39.24
CA VAL A 350 -0.68 -16.08 -40.30
C VAL A 350 -1.68 -17.04 -40.95
N ALA A 351 -2.50 -17.72 -40.14
CA ALA A 351 -3.56 -18.59 -40.63
C ALA A 351 -4.69 -17.82 -41.34
N ARG A 352 -5.13 -16.68 -40.77
CA ARG A 352 -6.15 -15.79 -41.36
C ARG A 352 -5.73 -15.22 -42.72
N LEU A 353 -4.44 -14.98 -42.92
CA LEU A 353 -3.83 -14.51 -44.17
C LEU A 353 -3.47 -15.66 -45.15
N GLY A 354 -3.78 -16.92 -44.82
CA GLY A 354 -3.63 -18.06 -45.73
C GLY A 354 -2.19 -18.46 -46.06
N LEU A 355 -1.20 -18.00 -45.30
CA LEU A 355 0.23 -18.16 -45.59
C LEU A 355 0.68 -19.62 -45.36
N LYS A 356 0.63 -20.45 -46.42
CA LYS A 356 1.03 -21.86 -46.40
C LYS A 356 2.36 -22.11 -47.12
N ARG A 357 3.15 -23.04 -46.57
CA ARG A 357 4.42 -23.52 -47.13
C ARG A 357 4.18 -24.41 -48.35
N GLN A 358 4.80 -24.10 -49.49
CA GLN A 358 4.92 -25.08 -50.59
C GLN A 358 5.91 -26.17 -50.18
N GLY A 359 5.57 -27.44 -50.43
CA GLY A 359 6.35 -28.60 -50.01
C GLY A 359 7.27 -29.12 -51.12
N LEU A 360 8.52 -29.43 -50.78
CA LEU A 360 9.38 -30.31 -51.58
C LEU A 360 9.12 -31.79 -51.21
N PRO A 361 9.33 -32.74 -52.14
CA PRO A 361 8.99 -34.14 -51.95
C PRO A 361 9.94 -34.86 -50.98
N LYS A 362 9.46 -35.99 -50.42
CA LYS A 362 10.28 -36.89 -49.59
C LYS A 362 11.18 -37.77 -50.47
N SER A 363 12.43 -37.94 -50.07
CA SER A 363 13.36 -38.92 -50.65
C SER A 363 13.20 -40.28 -49.97
N GLY A 364 13.07 -41.36 -50.74
CA GLY A 364 13.04 -42.74 -50.24
C GLY A 364 12.06 -43.64 -50.97
N ASP A 365 12.35 -43.97 -52.24
CA ASP A 365 12.53 -45.36 -52.70
C ASP A 365 12.89 -45.40 -54.20
N THR A 366 13.15 -46.60 -54.72
CA THR A 366 13.87 -46.86 -55.99
C THR A 366 13.06 -46.66 -57.28
N ALA A 367 13.74 -46.31 -58.38
CA ALA A 367 13.19 -46.29 -59.74
C ALA A 367 12.90 -47.72 -60.27
N PRO A 368 12.09 -47.89 -61.33
CA PRO A 368 12.60 -47.62 -62.70
C PRO A 368 11.61 -46.98 -63.71
N ASP A 369 12.22 -46.42 -64.77
CA ASP A 369 11.77 -46.14 -66.14
C ASP A 369 10.51 -45.29 -66.50
N PRO A 370 10.49 -44.65 -67.70
CA PRO A 370 9.42 -43.74 -68.13
C PRO A 370 8.60 -44.23 -69.34
N GLU A 371 7.26 -44.09 -69.31
CA GLU A 371 6.46 -44.09 -70.55
C GLU A 371 5.22 -43.16 -70.57
N ASN A 372 5.12 -42.42 -71.67
CA ASN A 372 3.92 -42.04 -72.45
C ASN A 372 2.57 -41.63 -71.80
N ARG A 373 2.19 -40.36 -72.08
CA ARG A 373 0.91 -39.95 -72.73
C ARG A 373 -0.45 -40.43 -72.15
N LYS A 374 -1.19 -39.48 -71.55
CA LYS A 374 -2.36 -38.75 -72.12
C LYS A 374 -3.13 -38.00 -71.01
N GLY A 375 -3.84 -36.93 -71.36
CA GLY A 375 -4.56 -36.10 -70.38
C GLY A 375 -6.08 -36.21 -70.48
N GLN A 376 -6.79 -35.45 -69.63
CA GLN A 376 -8.13 -34.91 -69.88
C GLN A 376 -8.40 -33.70 -68.96
N LYS A 377 -9.52 -33.00 -69.16
CA LYS A 377 -9.87 -31.70 -68.55
C LYS A 377 -11.42 -31.55 -68.49
N PRO A 378 -11.95 -30.45 -67.93
CA PRO A 378 -12.53 -30.29 -66.59
C PRO A 378 -14.07 -30.52 -66.56
N PRO A 379 -14.77 -30.18 -65.45
CA PRO A 379 -15.46 -28.87 -65.39
C PRO A 379 -15.22 -28.16 -64.01
N ALA A 380 -15.50 -26.88 -63.72
CA ALA A 380 -16.56 -25.91 -64.09
C ALA A 380 -17.94 -26.24 -63.46
N ALA A 381 -18.74 -25.32 -62.90
CA ALA A 381 -18.60 -23.88 -62.55
C ALA A 381 -19.30 -23.64 -61.16
N THR A 382 -19.83 -22.51 -60.66
CA THR A 382 -20.20 -21.17 -61.19
C THR A 382 -20.24 -20.14 -60.02
N ALA A 383 -20.61 -18.88 -60.28
CA ALA A 383 -20.82 -17.79 -59.28
C ALA A 383 -22.30 -17.73 -58.77
N THR A 384 -22.76 -16.76 -57.95
CA THR A 384 -23.00 -15.33 -58.33
C THR A 384 -23.19 -14.40 -57.09
N THR A 385 -23.10 -13.08 -57.30
CA THR A 385 -23.32 -11.91 -56.39
C THR A 385 -24.81 -11.61 -56.11
N ALA A 386 -25.33 -10.54 -55.46
CA ALA A 386 -24.95 -9.19 -54.94
C ALA A 386 -25.94 -8.81 -53.79
N ALA A 387 -25.86 -7.85 -52.85
CA ALA A 387 -25.25 -6.53 -52.60
C ALA A 387 -26.23 -5.31 -52.61
N SER A 388 -26.51 -4.71 -51.44
CA SER A 388 -27.01 -3.33 -51.12
C SER A 388 -26.87 -3.09 -49.59
N ALA A 389 -26.59 -1.93 -48.97
CA ALA A 389 -26.91 -0.50 -49.14
C ALA A 389 -28.33 -0.11 -48.66
N ALA A 390 -28.62 0.94 -47.86
CA ALA A 390 -27.85 1.89 -46.99
C ALA A 390 -28.86 2.57 -45.99
N THR A 391 -28.72 3.67 -45.21
CA THR A 391 -27.73 4.79 -45.02
C THR A 391 -28.01 5.55 -43.69
N THR A 392 -27.00 6.16 -43.02
CA THR A 392 -27.06 7.31 -42.04
C THR A 392 -27.89 7.17 -40.73
N THR A 393 -27.73 7.95 -39.63
CA THR A 393 -26.95 9.19 -39.34
C THR A 393 -26.35 9.20 -37.89
N GLU A 394 -25.54 10.23 -37.60
CA GLU A 394 -25.04 10.82 -36.33
C GLU A 394 -25.85 10.66 -35.01
N ALA A 395 -25.35 11.01 -33.80
CA ALA A 395 -24.01 11.17 -33.18
C ALA A 395 -24.20 11.62 -31.70
N ALA A 396 -23.09 11.79 -30.96
CA ALA A 396 -22.96 12.57 -29.71
C ALA A 396 -23.80 12.18 -28.46
N ARG A 397 -23.15 11.47 -27.52
CA ARG A 397 -22.79 12.03 -26.20
C ARG A 397 -21.85 11.12 -25.40
N ALA A 398 -21.02 11.73 -24.58
CA ALA A 398 -20.35 11.09 -23.44
C ALA A 398 -20.94 11.64 -22.14
N THR A 399 -20.43 11.15 -21.00
CA THR A 399 -20.66 11.63 -19.63
C THR A 399 -21.90 11.09 -18.89
N ALA A 400 -21.59 10.44 -17.75
CA ALA A 400 -22.41 10.22 -16.55
C ALA A 400 -23.59 9.22 -16.54
N CYS A 401 -23.85 8.79 -15.30
CA CYS A 401 -25.00 8.09 -14.75
C CYS A 401 -25.28 6.62 -15.16
N LEU A 402 -25.24 5.74 -14.15
CA LEU A 402 -26.17 4.60 -14.05
C LEU A 402 -26.43 4.20 -12.58
N LEU A 403 -26.78 5.18 -11.76
CA LEU A 403 -27.81 4.97 -10.74
C LEU A 403 -29.02 5.79 -11.18
N ASP A 404 -30.12 5.13 -11.51
CA ASP A 404 -31.42 5.71 -11.19
C ASP A 404 -32.50 4.63 -11.17
N GLY A 405 -33.33 4.70 -10.13
CA GLY A 405 -34.55 3.94 -9.99
C GLY A 405 -35.58 4.83 -9.33
N HIS A 406 -36.40 5.50 -10.14
CA HIS A 406 -37.50 6.33 -9.65
C HIS A 406 -38.84 5.91 -10.22
N ALA A 407 -39.86 5.90 -9.36
CA ALA A 407 -41.22 5.52 -9.70
C ALA A 407 -42.10 6.75 -9.98
N THR A 408 -43.00 6.63 -10.95
CA THR A 408 -44.16 7.50 -11.15
C THR A 408 -45.41 6.66 -11.46
N SER A 409 -46.59 7.26 -11.35
CA SER A 409 -47.85 6.56 -11.07
C SER A 409 -48.79 6.37 -12.28
N HIS A 410 -49.68 5.38 -12.14
CA HIS A 410 -50.97 5.18 -12.84
C HIS A 410 -51.04 5.32 -14.38
N ALA A 411 -51.17 4.18 -15.07
CA ALA A 411 -52.19 3.97 -16.11
C ALA A 411 -52.45 2.48 -16.37
N LYS A 412 -53.60 2.15 -17.00
CA LYS A 412 -53.94 0.79 -17.45
C LYS A 412 -53.22 0.45 -18.76
N GLY A 413 -52.72 -0.77 -18.91
CA GLY A 413 -52.20 -1.30 -20.17
C GLY A 413 -51.99 -2.82 -20.10
N SER A 414 -52.25 -3.55 -21.19
CA SER A 414 -52.30 -5.01 -21.23
C SER A 414 -51.27 -5.65 -22.15
N VAL A 415 -50.66 -6.75 -21.68
CA VAL A 415 -50.16 -7.90 -22.45
C VAL A 415 -49.25 -7.63 -23.68
N ALA A 416 -47.96 -7.98 -23.55
CA ALA A 416 -47.24 -8.79 -24.53
C ALA A 416 -45.92 -9.32 -23.94
N ASP A 417 -45.69 -10.63 -24.00
CA ASP A 417 -44.40 -11.23 -23.63
C ASP A 417 -43.34 -11.03 -24.73
N SER A 418 -42.12 -10.64 -24.33
CA SER A 418 -40.84 -11.28 -24.75
C SER A 418 -39.61 -10.40 -24.50
N LYS A 419 -38.47 -11.06 -24.15
CA LYS A 419 -37.06 -10.59 -24.05
C LYS A 419 -36.43 -10.52 -22.65
N VAL A 420 -36.40 -11.66 -21.95
CA VAL A 420 -35.41 -11.92 -20.89
C VAL A 420 -34.36 -12.91 -21.42
N ASP A 421 -33.28 -12.42 -22.08
CA ASP A 421 -32.21 -13.32 -22.60
C ASP A 421 -30.85 -12.64 -22.95
N LYS A 422 -30.49 -11.51 -22.29
CA LYS A 422 -29.22 -10.79 -22.57
C LYS A 422 -28.29 -10.50 -21.38
N ALA A 423 -28.78 -10.42 -20.14
CA ALA A 423 -27.89 -10.37 -18.97
C ALA A 423 -27.17 -11.72 -18.74
N ASP A 424 -27.89 -12.81 -18.99
CA ASP A 424 -27.59 -14.16 -18.53
C ASP A 424 -26.44 -14.89 -19.29
N LYS A 425 -25.74 -14.18 -20.19
CA LYS A 425 -24.66 -14.74 -21.04
C LYS A 425 -23.26 -14.21 -20.69
N ALA A 426 -23.14 -13.12 -19.93
CA ALA A 426 -21.85 -12.66 -19.40
C ALA A 426 -21.40 -13.54 -18.22
N ASP A 427 -22.21 -13.64 -17.17
CA ASP A 427 -21.95 -14.44 -15.96
C ASP A 427 -21.68 -15.93 -16.25
N LYS A 428 -22.24 -16.47 -17.34
CA LYS A 428 -22.01 -17.87 -17.76
C LYS A 428 -20.64 -18.10 -18.41
N ALA A 429 -19.99 -17.06 -18.95
CA ALA A 429 -18.67 -17.19 -19.55
C ALA A 429 -17.56 -17.32 -18.48
N GLU A 430 -17.41 -16.34 -17.58
CA GLU A 430 -16.36 -16.35 -16.55
C GLU A 430 -16.54 -17.48 -15.54
N SER A 431 -17.79 -17.86 -15.27
CA SER A 431 -18.12 -18.97 -14.37
C SER A 431 -17.97 -20.36 -15.03
N SER A 432 -17.49 -20.47 -16.27
CA SER A 432 -17.15 -21.74 -16.90
C SER A 432 -15.75 -22.23 -16.52
N THR A 433 -14.73 -21.37 -16.68
CA THR A 433 -13.31 -21.65 -16.49
C THR A 433 -13.00 -22.21 -15.10
N TRP A 434 -13.57 -21.59 -14.05
CA TRP A 434 -13.34 -22.01 -12.66
C TRP A 434 -14.10 -23.29 -12.28
N ARG A 435 -15.30 -23.52 -12.84
CA ARG A 435 -16.04 -24.77 -12.61
C ARG A 435 -15.34 -25.96 -13.27
N ASP A 436 -14.75 -25.78 -14.44
CA ASP A 436 -14.03 -26.87 -15.11
C ASP A 436 -12.65 -27.13 -14.47
N ALA A 437 -12.04 -26.15 -13.79
CA ALA A 437 -10.91 -26.39 -12.90
C ALA A 437 -11.31 -27.24 -11.67
N LEU A 438 -12.42 -26.91 -10.99
CA LEU A 438 -12.94 -27.74 -9.88
C LEU A 438 -13.26 -29.17 -10.33
N LYS A 439 -14.04 -29.36 -11.41
CA LYS A 439 -14.44 -30.68 -11.93
C LYS A 439 -13.27 -31.59 -12.33
N ARG A 440 -12.06 -31.05 -12.53
CA ARG A 440 -10.85 -31.82 -12.85
C ARG A 440 -10.12 -32.26 -11.58
N LEU A 441 -10.08 -31.42 -10.56
CA LEU A 441 -9.64 -31.79 -9.21
C LEU A 441 -10.59 -32.81 -8.56
N GLU A 442 -11.91 -32.64 -8.70
CA GLU A 442 -12.94 -33.59 -8.26
C GLU A 442 -12.85 -34.96 -8.95
N LYS A 443 -12.16 -35.05 -10.10
CA LYS A 443 -11.89 -36.29 -10.84
C LYS A 443 -10.54 -36.92 -10.51
N GLY A 444 -9.84 -36.44 -9.47
CA GLY A 444 -8.63 -37.06 -8.93
C GLY A 444 -7.36 -36.81 -9.75
N ASP A 445 -7.33 -35.78 -10.60
CA ASP A 445 -6.10 -35.38 -11.30
C ASP A 445 -5.05 -34.87 -10.28
N SER A 446 -3.80 -35.24 -10.49
CA SER A 446 -2.74 -35.03 -9.48
C SER A 446 -2.44 -33.55 -9.31
N LEU A 447 -2.27 -33.11 -8.06
CA LEU A 447 -1.83 -31.74 -7.77
C LEU A 447 -0.49 -31.41 -8.46
N ARG A 448 0.37 -32.42 -8.70
CA ARG A 448 1.60 -32.25 -9.49
C ARG A 448 1.37 -31.93 -10.97
N ASN A 449 0.26 -32.35 -11.57
CA ASN A 449 -0.06 -32.04 -12.96
C ASN A 449 -0.55 -30.59 -13.07
N VAL A 450 -1.48 -30.19 -12.20
CA VAL A 450 -1.96 -28.80 -12.11
C VAL A 450 -0.81 -27.83 -11.76
N VAL A 451 0.14 -28.27 -10.93
CA VAL A 451 1.35 -27.49 -10.62
C VAL A 451 2.45 -27.61 -11.68
N ALA A 452 2.44 -28.62 -12.57
CA ALA A 452 3.39 -28.71 -13.69
C ALA A 452 3.13 -27.62 -14.73
N ASP A 453 1.87 -27.39 -15.10
CA ASP A 453 1.49 -26.26 -15.96
C ASP A 453 1.81 -24.92 -15.28
N ALA A 454 1.60 -24.80 -13.96
CA ALA A 454 2.04 -23.64 -13.18
C ALA A 454 3.58 -23.47 -13.14
N LYS A 455 4.35 -24.55 -13.24
CA LYS A 455 5.83 -24.51 -13.34
C LYS A 455 6.33 -24.17 -14.74
N ILE A 456 5.60 -24.55 -15.79
CA ILE A 456 5.84 -24.04 -17.15
C ILE A 456 5.63 -22.52 -17.17
N ALA A 457 4.63 -22.00 -16.43
CA ALA A 457 4.44 -20.56 -16.25
C ALA A 457 5.54 -19.88 -15.40
N GLN A 458 6.21 -20.57 -14.47
CA GLN A 458 7.27 -19.97 -13.62
C GLN A 458 8.53 -19.53 -14.40
N ASN A 459 8.83 -20.15 -15.55
CA ASN A 459 10.00 -19.78 -16.37
C ASN A 459 9.69 -18.68 -17.44
N ALA A 460 8.48 -18.12 -17.45
CA ALA A 460 8.02 -17.20 -18.49
C ALA A 460 7.67 -15.78 -17.96
N SER A 461 8.68 -15.09 -17.41
CA SER A 461 8.62 -13.72 -16.84
C SER A 461 7.76 -13.53 -15.59
N ARG A 462 8.06 -12.48 -14.81
CA ARG A 462 7.29 -12.05 -13.62
C ARG A 462 5.78 -12.06 -13.96
N PRO A 463 4.92 -12.66 -13.10
CA PRO A 463 3.49 -12.72 -13.38
C PRO A 463 2.91 -11.31 -13.51
N LYS A 464 1.96 -11.16 -14.45
CA LYS A 464 1.17 -9.93 -14.61
C LYS A 464 0.34 -9.65 -13.36
N GLU A 465 -0.16 -8.43 -13.25
CA GLU A 465 -0.89 -7.91 -12.11
C GLU A 465 -2.09 -8.78 -11.71
N LEU A 466 -2.57 -8.55 -10.48
CA LEU A 466 -3.93 -8.90 -10.07
C LEU A 466 -4.92 -8.16 -10.99
N THR A 467 -5.34 -8.79 -12.08
CA THR A 467 -6.16 -8.16 -13.14
C THR A 467 -7.57 -7.75 -12.70
N ASN A 468 -7.96 -8.07 -11.46
CA ASN A 468 -9.05 -7.45 -10.72
C ASN A 468 -8.53 -7.03 -9.34
N GLY A 469 -8.43 -5.72 -9.10
CA GLY A 469 -7.99 -5.17 -7.81
C GLY A 469 -9.08 -5.20 -6.72
N CYS A 470 -8.68 -5.13 -5.46
CA CYS A 470 -9.61 -4.99 -4.33
C CYS A 470 -10.09 -3.54 -4.18
N VAL A 471 -11.38 -3.34 -3.89
CA VAL A 471 -11.94 -2.01 -3.63
C VAL A 471 -11.47 -1.53 -2.25
N ARG A 472 -10.83 -0.36 -2.18
CA ARG A 472 -10.46 0.27 -0.91
C ARG A 472 -11.72 0.62 -0.10
N ALA A 473 -11.68 0.33 1.19
CA ALA A 473 -12.63 0.85 2.16
C ALA A 473 -12.13 2.25 2.58
N ASN A 474 -12.99 3.26 2.41
CA ASN A 474 -12.70 4.66 2.67
C ASN A 474 -13.98 5.51 2.59
N ALA A 475 -13.94 6.68 3.22
CA ALA A 475 -14.91 7.75 3.00
C ALA A 475 -14.94 8.23 1.53
N CYS A 476 -16.07 8.80 1.13
CA CYS A 476 -16.38 9.25 -0.23
C CYS A 476 -17.23 10.52 -0.20
N ARG A 477 -17.39 11.19 -1.35
CA ARG A 477 -18.27 12.35 -1.50
C ARG A 477 -19.76 11.97 -1.64
N GLU A 478 -20.03 10.84 -2.30
CA GLU A 478 -21.37 10.38 -2.63
C GLU A 478 -21.71 9.15 -1.78
N ILE A 479 -22.74 9.26 -0.94
CA ILE A 479 -23.25 8.20 -0.07
C ILE A 479 -24.63 7.75 -0.55
N PHE A 480 -24.96 6.49 -0.28
CA PHE A 480 -26.24 5.87 -0.70
C PHE A 480 -27.37 6.11 0.30
N PHE A 481 -27.06 6.08 1.59
CA PHE A 481 -28.04 6.34 2.65
C PHE A 481 -28.04 7.82 3.04
N ASP A 482 -29.22 8.43 3.13
CA ASP A 482 -29.40 9.69 3.86
C ASP A 482 -29.13 9.42 5.35
N PRO A 483 -28.15 10.10 5.99
CA PRO A 483 -27.83 9.85 7.40
C PRO A 483 -28.97 10.10 8.39
N SER A 484 -29.96 10.93 8.02
CA SER A 484 -31.14 11.18 8.86
C SER A 484 -32.12 10.00 8.87
N GLU A 485 -32.08 9.14 7.84
CA GLU A 485 -32.90 7.93 7.74
C GLU A 485 -32.17 6.66 8.23
N VAL A 486 -30.88 6.73 8.57
CA VAL A 486 -30.11 5.56 9.01
C VAL A 486 -30.56 5.09 10.40
N ARG A 487 -30.92 3.80 10.46
CA ARG A 487 -31.08 3.03 11.69
C ARG A 487 -30.09 1.87 11.68
N ALA A 488 -29.04 2.02 12.47
CA ALA A 488 -27.92 1.10 12.53
C ALA A 488 -28.06 0.08 13.66
N ALA A 489 -27.64 -1.15 13.42
CA ALA A 489 -27.51 -2.21 14.42
C ALA A 489 -26.10 -2.79 14.43
N ILE A 490 -25.56 -3.10 15.61
CA ILE A 490 -24.27 -3.75 15.81
C ILE A 490 -24.52 -5.07 16.56
N VAL A 491 -23.93 -6.17 16.10
CA VAL A 491 -24.05 -7.49 16.75
C VAL A 491 -22.67 -8.13 16.93
N THR A 492 -22.39 -8.69 18.12
CA THR A 492 -21.13 -9.42 18.41
C THR A 492 -21.37 -10.92 18.59
N CYS A 493 -20.79 -11.74 17.72
CA CYS A 493 -21.01 -13.19 17.64
C CYS A 493 -19.73 -14.02 17.85
N GLY A 494 -19.90 -15.27 18.30
CA GLY A 494 -18.83 -16.24 18.49
C GLY A 494 -18.12 -16.12 19.83
N GLY A 495 -16.87 -16.60 19.93
CA GLY A 495 -16.05 -16.44 21.14
C GLY A 495 -15.55 -15.01 21.34
N LEU A 496 -15.35 -14.62 22.62
CA LEU A 496 -14.72 -13.34 22.99
C LEU A 496 -13.34 -13.18 22.35
N CYS A 497 -12.96 -11.92 22.14
CA CYS A 497 -11.69 -11.50 21.56
C CYS A 497 -11.40 -10.07 22.08
N PRO A 498 -10.13 -9.71 22.37
CA PRO A 498 -9.77 -8.32 22.64
C PRO A 498 -10.22 -7.41 21.49
N GLY A 499 -10.70 -6.21 21.80
CA GLY A 499 -11.13 -5.23 20.80
C GLY A 499 -12.61 -5.23 20.40
N LEU A 500 -13.41 -6.22 20.81
CA LEU A 500 -14.86 -6.22 20.55
C LEU A 500 -15.52 -4.90 20.99
N ASN A 501 -15.23 -4.43 22.20
CA ASN A 501 -15.69 -3.13 22.69
C ASN A 501 -15.13 -1.92 21.92
N SER A 502 -13.92 -2.03 21.33
CA SER A 502 -13.37 -0.97 20.49
C SER A 502 -14.09 -0.85 19.15
N ILE A 503 -14.46 -1.98 18.52
CA ILE A 503 -15.28 -1.99 17.30
C ILE A 503 -16.67 -1.38 17.59
N ILE A 504 -17.32 -1.76 18.69
CA ILE A 504 -18.63 -1.20 19.08
C ILE A 504 -18.52 0.33 19.28
N ARG A 505 -17.50 0.79 20.01
CA ARG A 505 -17.24 2.22 20.25
C ARG A 505 -17.02 2.97 18.94
N GLU A 506 -16.12 2.50 18.09
CA GLU A 506 -15.68 3.28 16.93
C GLU A 506 -16.68 3.27 15.77
N ILE A 507 -17.50 2.22 15.63
CA ILE A 507 -18.69 2.26 14.75
C ILE A 507 -19.68 3.30 15.27
N THR A 508 -19.99 3.28 16.58
CA THR A 508 -20.94 4.22 17.21
C THR A 508 -20.46 5.67 17.07
N ASN A 509 -19.18 5.94 17.36
CA ASN A 509 -18.57 7.27 17.24
C ASN A 509 -18.56 7.78 15.79
N CYS A 510 -18.24 6.93 14.81
CA CYS A 510 -18.23 7.30 13.40
C CYS A 510 -19.64 7.67 12.92
N LEU A 511 -20.63 6.81 13.17
CA LEU A 511 -22.04 7.05 12.87
C LEU A 511 -22.55 8.35 13.52
N TRP A 512 -22.27 8.55 14.80
CA TRP A 512 -22.79 9.69 15.57
C TRP A 512 -22.12 11.02 15.22
N HIS A 513 -20.79 11.07 15.11
CA HIS A 513 -20.06 12.33 14.92
C HIS A 513 -19.85 12.72 13.46
N GLN A 514 -19.63 11.76 12.55
CA GLN A 514 -19.33 12.06 11.14
C GLN A 514 -20.59 12.06 10.27
N TYR A 515 -21.61 11.27 10.65
CA TYR A 515 -22.86 11.14 9.91
C TYR A 515 -24.09 11.66 10.69
N GLY A 516 -23.97 12.00 11.98
CA GLY A 516 -25.11 12.52 12.77
C GLY A 516 -26.16 11.47 13.15
N VAL A 517 -25.90 10.19 12.87
CA VAL A 517 -26.82 9.06 13.08
C VAL A 517 -26.99 8.81 14.58
N LYS A 518 -28.22 9.00 15.09
CA LYS A 518 -28.53 8.84 16.53
C LYS A 518 -29.22 7.52 16.87
N SER A 519 -29.83 6.84 15.90
CA SER A 519 -30.52 5.57 16.14
C SER A 519 -29.58 4.40 15.87
N ILE A 520 -28.81 4.04 16.90
CA ILE A 520 -27.77 3.00 16.86
C ILE A 520 -28.11 1.97 17.96
N LEU A 521 -28.30 0.71 17.57
CA LEU A 521 -28.75 -0.36 18.46
C LEU A 521 -27.69 -1.47 18.61
N GLY A 522 -27.38 -1.82 19.84
CA GLY A 522 -26.54 -2.96 20.20
C GLY A 522 -27.38 -4.22 20.44
N MET A 523 -27.27 -5.18 19.54
CA MET A 523 -28.00 -6.45 19.60
C MET A 523 -27.31 -7.42 20.55
N GLN A 524 -28.02 -7.83 21.61
CA GLN A 524 -27.43 -8.66 22.66
C GLN A 524 -27.32 -10.14 22.27
N PHE A 525 -26.32 -10.84 22.82
CA PHE A 525 -26.16 -12.30 22.67
C PHE A 525 -26.07 -12.80 21.21
N GLY A 526 -25.47 -12.02 20.31
CA GLY A 526 -25.29 -12.41 18.91
C GLY A 526 -26.61 -12.46 18.13
N TYR A 527 -26.77 -13.43 17.23
CA TYR A 527 -27.99 -13.56 16.42
C TYR A 527 -29.26 -13.86 17.25
N ASN A 528 -29.14 -14.31 18.51
CA ASN A 528 -30.29 -14.48 19.40
C ASN A 528 -31.02 -13.15 19.65
N GLY A 529 -30.31 -12.02 19.82
CA GLY A 529 -30.92 -10.69 19.95
C GLY A 529 -31.53 -10.16 18.65
N LEU A 530 -31.11 -10.68 17.50
CA LEU A 530 -31.71 -10.37 16.20
C LEU A 530 -32.97 -11.19 15.92
N SER A 531 -33.01 -12.46 16.35
CA SER A 531 -34.14 -13.37 16.11
C SER A 531 -35.18 -13.40 17.25
N MET A 532 -34.83 -12.92 18.45
CA MET A 532 -35.68 -12.88 19.65
C MET A 532 -35.51 -11.57 20.44
N PRO A 533 -35.71 -10.38 19.83
CA PRO A 533 -35.50 -9.09 20.49
C PRO A 533 -36.46 -8.83 21.66
N ASP A 534 -37.60 -9.52 21.72
CA ASP A 534 -38.55 -9.39 22.84
C ASP A 534 -38.04 -10.14 24.11
N GLU A 535 -37.13 -11.11 23.98
CA GLU A 535 -36.42 -11.81 25.08
C GLU A 535 -35.06 -11.14 25.38
N TYR A 536 -34.38 -10.67 24.33
CA TYR A 536 -33.05 -10.07 24.37
C TYR A 536 -33.07 -8.62 23.84
N PRO A 537 -33.66 -7.67 24.59
CA PRO A 537 -33.92 -6.33 24.10
C PRO A 537 -32.64 -5.59 23.65
N PRO A 538 -32.68 -4.86 22.51
CA PRO A 538 -31.53 -4.11 22.02
C PRO A 538 -31.17 -2.96 22.96
N VAL A 539 -29.87 -2.71 23.12
CA VAL A 539 -29.35 -1.60 23.91
C VAL A 539 -29.13 -0.39 22.99
N GLN A 540 -29.77 0.75 23.25
CA GLN A 540 -29.42 1.99 22.53
C GLN A 540 -27.97 2.37 22.82
N LEU A 541 -27.17 2.56 21.77
CA LEU A 541 -25.78 2.99 21.87
C LEU A 541 -25.71 4.51 21.72
N THR A 542 -24.88 5.14 22.55
CA THR A 542 -24.60 6.59 22.52
C THR A 542 -23.13 6.82 22.80
N VAL A 543 -22.59 7.96 22.35
CA VAL A 543 -21.18 8.32 22.57
C VAL A 543 -20.79 8.28 24.05
N ASP A 544 -21.70 8.64 24.96
CA ASP A 544 -21.49 8.55 26.41
C ASP A 544 -21.38 7.11 26.91
N ASN A 545 -22.26 6.21 26.45
CA ASN A 545 -22.30 4.84 26.95
C ASN A 545 -21.25 3.92 26.30
N VAL A 546 -20.69 4.29 25.14
CA VAL A 546 -19.51 3.65 24.54
C VAL A 546 -18.18 4.34 24.88
N ARG A 547 -18.18 5.47 25.59
CA ARG A 547 -16.98 6.31 25.80
C ARG A 547 -15.80 5.48 26.33
N ASP A 548 -16.04 4.74 27.40
CA ASP A 548 -14.99 4.07 28.19
C ASP A 548 -14.94 2.54 27.99
N ILE A 549 -15.79 1.97 27.14
CA ILE A 549 -15.92 0.50 27.01
C ILE A 549 -14.67 -0.15 26.41
N HIS A 550 -13.91 0.59 25.60
CA HIS A 550 -12.68 0.14 24.96
C HIS A 550 -11.59 -0.28 25.97
N MET A 551 -11.60 0.31 27.18
CA MET A 551 -10.71 -0.05 28.30
C MET A 551 -11.01 -1.42 28.91
N LYS A 552 -12.12 -2.06 28.52
CA LYS A 552 -12.56 -3.35 29.07
C LYS A 552 -12.47 -4.44 28.01
N GLY A 553 -12.01 -5.63 28.42
CA GLY A 553 -12.13 -6.84 27.61
C GLY A 553 -13.58 -7.30 27.43
N GLY A 554 -13.79 -8.32 26.60
CA GLY A 554 -15.11 -8.88 26.30
C GLY A 554 -15.97 -7.98 25.39
N SER A 555 -17.29 -8.10 25.50
CA SER A 555 -18.29 -7.31 24.75
C SER A 555 -19.43 -6.84 25.66
N ILE A 556 -19.74 -5.54 25.66
CA ILE A 556 -20.92 -5.01 26.38
C ILE A 556 -22.25 -5.58 25.87
N LEU A 557 -22.31 -6.05 24.62
CA LEU A 557 -23.50 -6.67 24.03
C LEU A 557 -23.64 -8.14 24.44
N LYS A 558 -22.62 -8.71 25.10
CA LYS A 558 -22.48 -10.15 25.40
C LYS A 558 -22.33 -10.98 24.12
N ALA A 559 -21.54 -12.04 24.21
CA ALA A 559 -21.26 -12.91 23.05
C ALA A 559 -22.20 -14.11 23.02
N GLY A 560 -22.76 -14.41 21.85
CA GLY A 560 -23.60 -15.59 21.62
C GLY A 560 -23.08 -16.50 20.50
N ARG A 561 -23.61 -17.74 20.49
CA ARG A 561 -23.45 -18.75 19.44
C ARG A 561 -24.83 -19.28 19.05
N GLY A 562 -25.01 -19.69 17.79
CA GLY A 562 -26.33 -20.04 17.25
C GLY A 562 -27.18 -18.82 16.92
N GLY A 563 -28.50 -19.00 16.83
CA GLY A 563 -29.49 -17.92 16.66
C GLY A 563 -29.82 -17.55 15.21
N MET A 564 -29.18 -18.21 14.24
CA MET A 564 -29.36 -18.01 12.79
C MET A 564 -30.21 -19.15 12.18
N ASP A 565 -31.13 -19.69 12.97
CA ASP A 565 -31.94 -20.87 12.60
C ASP A 565 -33.03 -20.52 11.56
N ASP A 566 -33.45 -19.25 11.53
CA ASP A 566 -34.40 -18.68 10.58
C ASP A 566 -33.91 -17.28 10.12
N PRO A 567 -33.34 -17.16 8.90
CA PRO A 567 -32.93 -15.88 8.33
C PRO A 567 -34.10 -14.93 8.05
N ASP A 568 -35.27 -15.48 7.68
CA ASP A 568 -36.43 -14.70 7.28
C ASP A 568 -37.09 -14.04 8.51
N LYS A 569 -37.19 -14.76 9.64
CA LYS A 569 -37.58 -14.19 10.93
C LYS A 569 -36.67 -13.03 11.38
N ILE A 570 -35.37 -13.12 11.13
CA ILE A 570 -34.43 -12.02 11.46
C ILE A 570 -34.72 -10.79 10.58
N LEU A 571 -35.00 -10.97 9.29
CA LEU A 571 -35.36 -9.86 8.40
C LEU A 571 -36.69 -9.22 8.82
N ASP A 572 -37.67 -10.02 9.26
CA ASP A 572 -38.93 -9.49 9.81
C ASP A 572 -38.69 -8.63 11.06
N GLN A 573 -37.80 -9.03 11.97
CA GLN A 573 -37.46 -8.23 13.17
C GLN A 573 -36.65 -6.97 12.83
N LEU A 574 -35.73 -7.05 11.87
CA LEU A 574 -34.99 -5.89 11.37
C LEU A 574 -35.95 -4.88 10.71
N GLN A 575 -36.91 -5.34 9.91
CA GLN A 575 -37.93 -4.51 9.27
C GLN A 575 -38.92 -3.93 10.31
N LYS A 576 -39.39 -4.71 11.29
CA LYS A 576 -40.21 -4.25 12.44
C LYS A 576 -39.52 -3.13 13.23
N GLN A 577 -38.19 -3.19 13.35
CA GLN A 577 -37.37 -2.16 14.01
C GLN A 577 -36.93 -1.03 13.06
N GLY A 578 -37.23 -1.11 11.76
CA GLY A 578 -36.81 -0.12 10.76
C GLY A 578 -35.29 -0.05 10.55
N ILE A 579 -34.57 -1.15 10.75
CA ILE A 579 -33.10 -1.22 10.62
C ILE A 579 -32.72 -1.40 9.15
N ASN A 580 -31.96 -0.45 8.62
CA ASN A 580 -31.44 -0.43 7.25
C ASN A 580 -29.91 -0.63 7.18
N MET A 581 -29.23 -0.71 8.33
CA MET A 581 -27.78 -0.95 8.39
C MET A 581 -27.41 -1.90 9.54
N LEU A 582 -26.65 -2.96 9.24
CA LEU A 582 -26.28 -4.01 10.20
C LEU A 582 -24.77 -4.35 10.13
N PHE A 583 -24.09 -4.22 11.26
CA PHE A 583 -22.67 -4.55 11.43
C PHE A 583 -22.48 -5.89 12.13
N THR A 584 -21.99 -6.91 11.42
CA THR A 584 -21.83 -8.28 11.93
C THR A 584 -20.39 -8.55 12.37
N VAL A 585 -20.12 -8.36 13.67
CA VAL A 585 -18.78 -8.51 14.27
C VAL A 585 -18.60 -9.95 14.75
N GLY A 586 -17.81 -10.76 14.04
CA GLY A 586 -17.67 -12.19 14.36
C GLY A 586 -16.78 -12.99 13.42
N GLY A 587 -16.57 -14.27 13.74
CA GLY A 587 -15.69 -15.18 12.99
C GLY A 587 -16.32 -15.74 11.71
N ASP A 588 -15.66 -16.74 11.12
CA ASP A 588 -16.09 -17.54 9.96
C ASP A 588 -17.61 -17.82 9.91
N GLY A 589 -18.16 -18.50 10.93
CA GLY A 589 -19.59 -18.83 11.01
C GLY A 589 -20.51 -17.60 11.14
N THR A 590 -20.01 -16.47 11.62
CA THR A 590 -20.76 -15.20 11.62
C THR A 590 -20.81 -14.58 10.24
N GLN A 591 -19.70 -14.57 9.49
CA GLN A 591 -19.70 -14.02 8.14
C GLN A 591 -20.45 -14.92 7.15
N ALA A 592 -20.47 -16.24 7.38
CA ALA A 592 -21.35 -17.17 6.68
C ALA A 592 -22.84 -16.88 6.95
N ALA A 593 -23.22 -16.66 8.20
CA ALA A 593 -24.58 -16.26 8.59
C ALA A 593 -24.98 -14.89 8.00
N ALA A 594 -24.09 -13.89 8.04
CA ALA A 594 -24.29 -12.59 7.42
C ALA A 594 -24.51 -12.68 5.89
N ASN A 595 -23.75 -13.56 5.20
CA ASN A 595 -23.95 -13.84 3.78
C ASN A 595 -25.32 -14.49 3.49
N LEU A 596 -25.80 -15.41 4.33
CA LEU A 596 -27.14 -15.98 4.21
C LEU A 596 -28.23 -14.92 4.40
N LEU A 597 -28.08 -14.07 5.41
CA LEU A 597 -28.99 -12.95 5.69
C LEU A 597 -29.04 -11.96 4.52
N TYR A 598 -27.89 -11.62 3.93
CA TYR A 598 -27.79 -10.79 2.72
C TYR A 598 -28.51 -11.44 1.52
N GLN A 599 -28.33 -12.74 1.29
CA GLN A 599 -29.03 -13.43 0.20
C GLN A 599 -30.54 -13.45 0.38
N ALA A 600 -31.04 -13.55 1.61
CA ALA A 600 -32.47 -13.43 1.91
C ALA A 600 -32.98 -11.98 1.76
N ALA A 601 -32.25 -10.98 2.29
CA ALA A 601 -32.58 -9.56 2.13
C ALA A 601 -32.66 -9.15 0.65
N ARG A 602 -31.71 -9.60 -0.17
CA ARG A 602 -31.67 -9.34 -1.62
C ARG A 602 -32.85 -9.98 -2.35
N LYS A 603 -33.29 -11.19 -1.98
CA LYS A 603 -34.51 -11.81 -2.54
C LYS A 603 -35.77 -11.00 -2.22
N ARG A 604 -35.84 -10.43 -1.02
CA ARG A 604 -36.94 -9.55 -0.56
C ARG A 604 -36.84 -8.11 -1.08
N GLN A 605 -35.79 -7.75 -1.83
CA GLN A 605 -35.48 -6.37 -2.25
C GLN A 605 -35.40 -5.36 -1.07
N MET A 606 -35.03 -5.84 0.12
CA MET A 606 -34.95 -5.01 1.32
C MET A 606 -33.74 -4.04 1.25
N PRO A 607 -33.91 -2.73 1.50
CA PRO A 607 -32.82 -1.76 1.51
C PRO A 607 -31.99 -1.88 2.80
N LEU A 608 -31.20 -2.94 2.89
CA LEU A 608 -30.42 -3.32 4.07
C LEU A 608 -28.93 -3.49 3.72
N SER A 609 -28.09 -2.62 4.27
CA SER A 609 -26.64 -2.80 4.28
C SER A 609 -26.23 -3.80 5.37
N ILE A 610 -25.52 -4.85 4.99
CA ILE A 610 -24.92 -5.83 5.90
C ILE A 610 -23.40 -5.79 5.68
N VAL A 611 -22.66 -5.30 6.66
CA VAL A 611 -21.19 -5.19 6.62
C VAL A 611 -20.56 -5.98 7.76
N GLY A 612 -19.71 -6.94 7.40
CA GLY A 612 -18.99 -7.78 8.34
C GLY A 612 -17.69 -7.16 8.85
N VAL A 613 -17.44 -7.32 10.14
CA VAL A 613 -16.15 -7.02 10.78
C VAL A 613 -15.54 -8.34 11.27
N PRO A 614 -14.60 -8.96 10.52
CA PRO A 614 -14.14 -10.32 10.78
C PRO A 614 -13.27 -10.41 12.04
N LYS A 615 -13.69 -11.28 12.98
CA LYS A 615 -13.12 -11.41 14.33
C LYS A 615 -12.57 -12.81 14.57
N SER A 616 -11.26 -12.97 14.42
CA SER A 616 -10.53 -14.15 14.91
C SER A 616 -9.36 -13.73 15.80
N ILE A 617 -9.13 -14.51 16.86
CA ILE A 617 -7.96 -14.37 17.74
C ILE A 617 -6.77 -15.18 17.21
N ASP A 618 -7.03 -16.19 16.38
CA ASP A 618 -6.04 -17.11 15.81
C ASP A 618 -5.33 -16.54 14.57
N ASN A 619 -5.78 -15.39 14.06
CA ASN A 619 -5.38 -14.83 12.75
C ASN A 619 -5.51 -15.84 11.59
N ASP A 620 -6.55 -16.68 11.63
CA ASP A 620 -6.83 -17.75 10.66
C ASP A 620 -7.71 -17.30 9.48
N ILE A 621 -8.02 -16.01 9.34
CA ILE A 621 -8.88 -15.49 8.27
C ILE A 621 -8.06 -15.30 6.98
N VAL A 622 -8.60 -15.82 5.87
CA VAL A 622 -7.98 -15.78 4.54
C VAL A 622 -8.05 -14.38 3.90
N PHE A 623 -7.11 -14.12 2.98
CA PHE A 623 -6.84 -12.84 2.30
C PHE A 623 -6.31 -11.71 3.18
N PHE A 624 -6.87 -11.51 4.38
CA PHE A 624 -6.42 -10.42 5.25
C PHE A 624 -5.07 -10.71 5.93
N ASP A 625 -4.22 -9.70 6.06
CA ASP A 625 -2.91 -9.80 6.72
C ASP A 625 -3.07 -10.22 8.20
N LYS A 626 -4.02 -9.57 8.88
CA LYS A 626 -4.18 -9.55 10.33
C LYS A 626 -5.63 -9.36 10.76
N THR A 627 -6.07 -10.10 11.77
CA THR A 627 -7.37 -9.89 12.46
C THR A 627 -7.18 -9.15 13.78
N PHE A 628 -8.21 -8.42 14.22
CA PHE A 628 -8.10 -7.58 15.42
C PHE A 628 -8.11 -8.41 16.70
N GLY A 629 -7.34 -7.96 17.70
CA GLY A 629 -7.15 -8.67 18.97
C GLY A 629 -6.01 -9.70 18.93
N PHE A 630 -5.36 -9.87 17.78
CA PHE A 630 -4.24 -10.80 17.60
C PHE A 630 -2.99 -10.36 18.38
N ASP A 631 -2.59 -9.08 18.30
CA ASP A 631 -1.41 -8.59 19.03
C ASP A 631 -1.67 -8.64 20.54
N SER A 632 -2.89 -8.30 20.95
CA SER A 632 -3.33 -8.36 22.35
C SER A 632 -3.28 -9.78 22.90
N ALA A 633 -3.64 -10.77 22.07
CA ALA A 633 -3.54 -12.18 22.40
C ALA A 633 -2.09 -12.68 22.45
N VAL A 634 -1.25 -12.28 21.49
CA VAL A 634 0.19 -12.58 21.48
C VAL A 634 0.90 -11.99 22.70
N ALA A 635 0.61 -10.73 23.06
CA ALA A 635 1.17 -10.08 24.25
C ALA A 635 0.77 -10.80 25.54
N ALA A 636 -0.52 -11.14 25.70
CA ALA A 636 -1.02 -11.89 26.86
C ALA A 636 -0.47 -13.34 26.90
N ALA A 637 -0.27 -13.97 25.75
CA ALA A 637 0.38 -15.27 25.63
C ALA A 637 1.85 -15.21 26.09
N SER A 638 2.63 -14.25 25.58
CA SER A 638 4.04 -14.06 25.95
C SER A 638 4.22 -13.78 27.45
N GLU A 639 3.27 -13.04 28.06
CA GLU A 639 3.23 -12.81 29.50
C GLU A 639 3.06 -14.10 30.30
N VAL A 640 2.19 -15.02 29.86
CA VAL A 640 2.01 -16.32 30.52
C VAL A 640 3.13 -17.31 30.21
N ILE A 641 3.74 -17.28 29.01
CA ILE A 641 4.96 -18.06 28.70
C ILE A 641 6.07 -17.71 29.71
N ARG A 642 6.22 -16.43 30.07
CA ARG A 642 7.17 -15.98 31.11
C ARG A 642 6.86 -16.59 32.47
N ASN A 643 5.59 -16.73 32.85
CA ASN A 643 5.20 -17.39 34.11
C ASN A 643 5.54 -18.89 34.08
N GLY A 644 5.30 -19.57 32.93
CA GLY A 644 5.73 -20.95 32.72
C GLY A 644 7.25 -21.14 32.78
N TRP A 645 8.01 -20.14 32.34
CA TRP A 645 9.47 -20.09 32.47
C TRP A 645 9.94 -19.90 33.92
N VAL A 646 9.27 -19.06 34.72
CA VAL A 646 9.58 -18.91 36.16
C VAL A 646 9.36 -20.22 36.91
N GLU A 647 8.23 -20.91 36.67
CA GLU A 647 7.96 -22.23 37.26
C GLU A 647 8.99 -23.28 36.82
N ALA A 648 9.36 -23.30 35.53
CA ALA A 648 10.34 -24.23 34.98
C ALA A 648 11.75 -24.02 35.55
N THR A 649 12.19 -22.77 35.71
CA THR A 649 13.52 -22.43 36.25
C THR A 649 13.61 -22.56 37.78
N SER A 650 12.47 -22.54 38.46
CA SER A 650 12.38 -22.65 39.93
C SER A 650 12.44 -24.10 40.45
N CYS A 651 12.67 -25.09 39.57
CA CYS A 651 12.82 -26.51 39.92
C CYS A 651 13.82 -27.19 38.99
N ALA A 652 14.72 -27.99 39.57
CA ALA A 652 15.64 -28.83 38.80
C ALA A 652 14.87 -29.80 37.89
N LYS A 653 15.31 -29.96 36.64
CA LYS A 653 14.63 -30.69 35.56
C LYS A 653 13.14 -30.31 35.40
N GLY A 654 12.87 -28.99 35.44
CA GLY A 654 11.53 -28.40 35.34
C GLY A 654 11.06 -28.14 33.90
N VAL A 655 9.84 -28.56 33.55
CA VAL A 655 9.24 -28.34 32.21
C VAL A 655 7.97 -27.50 32.31
N GLY A 656 7.99 -26.25 31.85
CA GLY A 656 6.84 -25.35 31.84
C GLY A 656 6.03 -25.47 30.55
N ILE A 657 4.83 -26.05 30.62
CA ILE A 657 3.94 -26.23 29.47
C ILE A 657 2.84 -25.16 29.50
N VAL A 658 2.72 -24.36 28.45
CA VAL A 658 1.69 -23.32 28.30
C VAL A 658 0.84 -23.60 27.07
N LYS A 659 -0.47 -23.81 27.27
CA LYS A 659 -1.42 -23.95 26.16
C LYS A 659 -1.87 -22.59 25.64
N LEU A 660 -2.01 -22.45 24.34
CA LEU A 660 -2.31 -21.19 23.66
C LEU A 660 -3.49 -21.33 22.67
N MET A 661 -4.01 -20.18 22.24
CA MET A 661 -4.95 -20.10 21.11
C MET A 661 -4.32 -20.66 19.82
N GLY A 662 -5.14 -21.00 18.84
CA GLY A 662 -4.74 -21.69 17.61
C GLY A 662 -5.46 -23.02 17.45
N ARG A 663 -6.72 -22.96 17.01
CA ARG A 663 -7.55 -24.13 16.71
C ARG A 663 -7.14 -24.78 15.40
N ASP A 664 -7.28 -24.04 14.32
CA ASP A 664 -6.97 -24.51 12.96
C ASP A 664 -5.60 -24.00 12.46
N ALA A 665 -5.03 -22.99 13.11
CA ALA A 665 -3.78 -22.34 12.70
C ALA A 665 -2.90 -21.92 13.89
N GLY A 666 -1.59 -22.07 13.74
CA GLY A 666 -0.61 -21.89 14.83
C GLY A 666 -0.13 -20.46 15.12
N PHE A 667 -0.72 -19.43 14.51
CA PHE A 667 -0.11 -18.09 14.48
C PHE A 667 0.14 -17.48 15.86
N VAL A 668 -0.77 -17.62 16.81
CA VAL A 668 -0.60 -17.07 18.18
C VAL A 668 0.55 -17.76 18.90
N ALA A 669 0.64 -19.10 18.83
CA ALA A 669 1.74 -19.85 19.44
C ALA A 669 3.10 -19.51 18.81
N MET A 670 3.17 -19.41 17.48
CA MET A 670 4.39 -19.01 16.76
C MET A 670 4.84 -17.58 17.16
N HIS A 671 3.94 -16.60 17.15
CA HIS A 671 4.30 -15.22 17.45
C HIS A 671 4.59 -15.00 18.95
N ALA A 672 3.89 -15.69 19.85
CA ALA A 672 4.18 -15.61 21.28
C ALA A 672 5.52 -16.26 21.65
N ALA A 673 5.91 -17.35 20.98
CA ALA A 673 7.25 -17.92 21.13
C ALA A 673 8.34 -16.98 20.60
N LEU A 674 8.17 -16.43 19.39
CA LEU A 674 9.08 -15.41 18.83
C LEU A 674 9.21 -14.17 19.72
N ALA A 675 8.09 -13.64 20.24
CA ALA A 675 8.08 -12.44 21.06
C ALA A 675 8.56 -12.66 22.51
N SER A 676 8.66 -13.91 22.97
CA SER A 676 9.14 -14.23 24.33
C SER A 676 10.55 -14.81 24.37
N THR A 677 11.07 -15.32 23.24
CA THR A 677 12.43 -15.88 23.01
C THR A 677 12.93 -16.99 23.95
N ILE A 678 12.13 -17.38 24.96
CA ILE A 678 12.47 -18.35 26.02
C ILE A 678 11.90 -19.76 25.81
N VAL A 679 11.15 -19.98 24.72
CA VAL A 679 10.51 -21.27 24.38
C VAL A 679 11.50 -22.21 23.69
N ASP A 680 11.52 -23.50 24.04
CA ASP A 680 12.36 -24.53 23.41
C ASP A 680 11.58 -25.44 22.45
N LEU A 681 10.24 -25.45 22.53
CA LEU A 681 9.37 -26.24 21.67
C LEU A 681 8.03 -25.54 21.44
N VAL A 682 7.68 -25.34 20.17
CA VAL A 682 6.39 -24.81 19.73
C VAL A 682 5.62 -25.88 18.97
N MET A 683 4.44 -26.25 19.45
CA MET A 683 3.55 -27.21 18.82
C MET A 683 2.37 -26.48 18.18
N ILE A 684 2.20 -26.62 16.86
CA ILE A 684 1.14 -25.96 16.07
C ILE A 684 0.27 -26.98 15.29
N PRO A 685 -1.00 -26.65 14.95
CA PRO A 685 -1.90 -27.55 14.22
C PRO A 685 -1.43 -27.94 12.81
N GLU A 686 -0.49 -27.18 12.22
CA GLU A 686 0.08 -27.44 10.89
C GLU A 686 1.24 -28.46 10.89
N VAL A 687 1.79 -28.82 12.05
CA VAL A 687 2.95 -29.72 12.16
C VAL A 687 2.57 -30.98 12.93
N GLU A 688 2.59 -32.11 12.23
CA GLU A 688 2.47 -33.43 12.86
C GLU A 688 3.76 -33.79 13.59
N VAL A 689 3.67 -34.05 14.89
CA VAL A 689 4.79 -34.42 15.76
C VAL A 689 4.56 -35.80 16.38
N GLU A 690 5.61 -36.58 16.62
CA GLU A 690 5.54 -37.85 17.35
C GLU A 690 6.04 -37.72 18.78
N MET A 691 5.37 -38.40 19.72
CA MET A 691 5.67 -38.25 21.16
C MET A 691 7.07 -38.74 21.53
N GLU A 692 7.59 -39.74 20.82
CA GLU A 692 8.98 -40.22 21.00
C GLU A 692 10.02 -39.14 20.64
N GLU A 693 9.76 -38.33 19.62
CA GLU A 693 10.65 -37.21 19.25
C GLU A 693 10.53 -36.05 20.24
N ILE A 694 9.32 -35.77 20.76
CA ILE A 694 9.12 -34.78 21.81
C ILE A 694 9.94 -35.17 23.05
N MET A 695 9.87 -36.42 23.52
CA MET A 695 10.62 -36.86 24.70
C MET A 695 12.13 -36.80 24.49
N LYS A 696 12.64 -37.16 23.30
CA LYS A 696 14.06 -37.00 22.96
C LYS A 696 14.52 -35.53 23.01
N HIS A 697 13.67 -34.59 22.58
CA HIS A 697 13.95 -33.15 22.64
C HIS A 697 13.82 -32.58 24.06
N VAL A 698 12.93 -33.13 24.89
CA VAL A 698 12.85 -32.85 26.33
C VAL A 698 14.16 -33.26 27.01
N ASP A 699 14.59 -34.51 26.86
CA ASP A 699 15.83 -35.02 27.47
C ASP A 699 17.05 -34.18 27.04
N ALA A 700 17.23 -33.97 25.73
CA ALA A 700 18.33 -33.19 25.18
C ALA A 700 18.30 -31.69 25.57
N THR A 701 17.13 -31.15 25.93
CA THR A 701 17.01 -29.78 26.42
C THR A 701 17.30 -29.69 27.93
N LEU A 702 16.81 -30.64 28.72
CA LEU A 702 17.07 -30.71 30.15
C LEU A 702 18.56 -31.00 30.43
N ASP A 703 19.21 -31.89 29.70
CA ASP A 703 20.64 -32.13 29.86
C ASP A 703 21.51 -30.95 29.38
N ARG A 704 20.95 -30.02 28.60
CA ARG A 704 21.61 -28.78 28.15
C ARG A 704 21.45 -27.60 29.12
N LYS A 705 20.29 -27.43 29.75
CA LYS A 705 19.99 -26.23 30.58
C LYS A 705 19.19 -26.46 31.86
N ASP A 706 18.92 -27.71 32.23
CA ASP A 706 18.15 -28.16 33.41
C ASP A 706 16.67 -27.70 33.51
N PHE A 707 16.17 -26.91 32.56
CA PHE A 707 14.74 -26.58 32.43
C PHE A 707 14.29 -26.59 30.96
N MET A 708 12.98 -26.52 30.71
CA MET A 708 12.41 -26.41 29.37
C MET A 708 11.11 -25.61 29.39
N VAL A 709 10.83 -24.86 28.32
CA VAL A 709 9.54 -24.17 28.13
C VAL A 709 8.89 -24.65 26.82
N VAL A 710 7.62 -25.02 26.89
CA VAL A 710 6.84 -25.58 25.76
C VAL A 710 5.57 -24.76 25.53
N ALA A 711 5.40 -24.23 24.32
CA ALA A 711 4.19 -23.56 23.88
C ALA A 711 3.37 -24.49 22.98
N VAL A 712 2.10 -24.77 23.32
CA VAL A 712 1.25 -25.70 22.57
C VAL A 712 -0.09 -25.07 22.20
N ALA A 713 -0.38 -24.94 20.91
CA ALA A 713 -1.68 -24.47 20.42
C ALA A 713 -2.79 -25.51 20.68
N GLU A 714 -4.03 -25.09 20.96
CA GLU A 714 -5.13 -26.02 21.29
C GLU A 714 -5.39 -27.11 20.24
N GLY A 715 -5.15 -26.82 18.95
CA GLY A 715 -5.29 -27.79 17.85
C GLY A 715 -4.07 -28.65 17.54
N ALA A 716 -2.92 -28.42 18.18
CA ALA A 716 -1.75 -29.27 18.00
C ALA A 716 -1.98 -30.65 18.62
N GLY A 717 -1.32 -31.68 18.08
CA GLY A 717 -1.31 -33.03 18.68
C GLY A 717 -2.67 -33.74 18.79
N GLN A 718 -3.75 -33.23 18.16
CA GLN A 718 -5.11 -33.76 18.34
C GLN A 718 -5.27 -35.25 17.97
N LYS A 719 -4.35 -35.85 17.20
CA LYS A 719 -4.30 -37.31 16.96
C LYS A 719 -4.15 -38.15 18.24
N PHE A 720 -3.63 -37.57 19.33
CA PHE A 720 -3.44 -38.27 20.61
C PHE A 720 -4.63 -38.14 21.57
N VAL A 721 -5.51 -37.14 21.38
CA VAL A 721 -6.50 -36.71 22.38
C VAL A 721 -7.93 -36.52 21.83
N SER A 722 -8.11 -36.45 20.51
CA SER A 722 -9.42 -36.26 19.89
C SER A 722 -10.31 -37.48 20.07
N THR A 723 -11.56 -37.25 20.51
CA THR A 723 -12.58 -38.30 20.68
C THR A 723 -13.54 -38.38 19.50
N GLY A 724 -13.31 -37.61 18.42
CA GLY A 724 -14.19 -37.53 17.24
C GLY A 724 -15.57 -36.90 17.47
N LYS A 725 -15.93 -36.57 18.71
CA LYS A 725 -17.21 -35.92 19.08
C LYS A 725 -17.33 -34.54 18.45
N LYS A 726 -18.56 -34.11 18.15
CA LYS A 726 -18.88 -32.77 17.65
C LYS A 726 -19.70 -31.98 18.66
N ASP A 727 -19.56 -30.66 18.65
CA ASP A 727 -20.37 -29.72 19.42
C ASP A 727 -21.71 -29.40 18.72
N SER A 728 -22.58 -28.64 19.39
CA SER A 728 -23.88 -28.20 18.85
C SER A 728 -23.77 -27.25 17.65
N THR A 729 -22.57 -26.73 17.34
CA THR A 729 -22.27 -25.98 16.11
C THR A 729 -21.63 -26.86 15.02
N GLY A 730 -21.56 -28.18 15.22
CA GLY A 730 -21.04 -29.15 14.25
C GLY A 730 -19.51 -29.26 14.18
N HIS A 731 -18.78 -28.51 15.02
CA HIS A 731 -17.33 -28.52 15.07
C HIS A 731 -16.81 -29.67 15.95
N THR A 732 -15.68 -30.28 15.58
CA THR A 732 -15.06 -31.32 16.42
C THR A 732 -14.63 -30.74 17.77
N VAL A 733 -15.00 -31.42 18.86
CA VAL A 733 -14.56 -31.13 20.22
C VAL A 733 -13.14 -31.65 20.38
N TYR A 734 -12.21 -30.74 20.61
CA TYR A 734 -10.80 -31.05 20.79
C TYR A 734 -10.55 -31.63 22.19
N GLY A 735 -9.63 -32.59 22.28
CA GLY A 735 -9.12 -33.08 23.56
C GLY A 735 -8.06 -32.13 24.12
N ASP A 736 -7.85 -32.12 25.44
CA ASP A 736 -6.87 -31.21 26.04
C ASP A 736 -5.43 -31.74 25.88
N ILE A 737 -4.79 -31.34 24.78
CA ILE A 737 -3.39 -31.67 24.50
C ILE A 737 -2.42 -31.19 25.61
N GLY A 738 -2.76 -30.11 26.31
CA GLY A 738 -1.93 -29.57 27.40
C GLY A 738 -1.84 -30.51 28.61
N THR A 739 -2.98 -30.97 29.14
CA THR A 739 -3.01 -31.98 30.21
C THR A 739 -2.37 -33.30 29.76
N TYR A 740 -2.66 -33.77 28.54
CA TYR A 740 -2.06 -35.01 28.03
C TYR A 740 -0.53 -34.92 27.94
N LEU A 741 0.02 -33.84 27.37
CA LEU A 741 1.46 -33.62 27.27
C LEU A 741 2.12 -33.53 28.66
N LYS A 742 1.49 -32.82 29.59
CA LYS A 742 1.95 -32.73 31.00
C LYS A 742 2.08 -34.11 31.63
N ASP A 743 1.08 -34.98 31.46
CA ASP A 743 1.06 -36.31 32.07
C ASP A 743 2.06 -37.28 31.38
N GLN A 744 2.26 -37.18 30.06
CA GLN A 744 3.32 -37.91 29.36
C GLN A 744 4.71 -37.47 29.84
N VAL A 745 4.99 -36.16 29.94
CA VAL A 745 6.29 -35.64 30.39
C VAL A 745 6.57 -36.03 31.85
N ASN A 746 5.58 -35.94 32.75
CA ASN A 746 5.74 -36.41 34.14
C ASN A 746 5.99 -37.92 34.22
N SER A 747 5.37 -38.72 33.34
CA SER A 747 5.58 -40.17 33.29
C SER A 747 6.99 -40.53 32.83
N HIS A 748 7.53 -39.78 31.87
CA HIS A 748 8.89 -39.92 31.35
C HIS A 748 9.95 -39.49 32.39
N LEU A 749 9.83 -38.28 32.92
CA LEU A 749 10.80 -37.68 33.86
C LEU A 749 10.81 -38.32 35.25
N LYS A 750 9.84 -39.18 35.58
CA LYS A 750 9.70 -39.85 36.90
C LYS A 750 10.97 -40.61 37.35
N LYS A 751 11.80 -41.10 36.41
CA LYS A 751 13.08 -41.74 36.72
C LYS A 751 14.23 -40.75 36.92
N SER A 752 14.14 -39.59 36.30
CA SER A 752 15.19 -38.55 36.24
C SER A 752 15.04 -37.47 37.32
N GLY A 753 13.98 -37.53 38.13
CA GLY A 753 13.67 -36.55 39.19
C GLY A 753 13.00 -35.26 38.71
N GLY A 754 12.76 -35.11 37.41
CA GLY A 754 12.14 -33.92 36.82
C GLY A 754 10.62 -33.87 36.96
N ARG A 755 10.04 -32.70 36.66
CA ARG A 755 8.61 -32.39 36.84
C ARG A 755 8.09 -31.43 35.78
N SER A 756 6.84 -31.59 35.35
CA SER A 756 6.17 -30.64 34.45
C SER A 756 5.07 -29.83 35.16
N PHE A 757 5.00 -28.57 34.76
CA PHE A 757 3.99 -27.59 35.14
C PHE A 757 3.08 -27.34 33.94
N TYR A 758 1.82 -27.01 34.18
CA TYR A 758 0.85 -26.75 33.10
C TYR A 758 0.03 -25.50 33.41
N ILE A 759 -0.03 -24.57 32.44
CA ILE A 759 -0.83 -23.36 32.50
C ILE A 759 -1.80 -23.33 31.31
N ASP A 760 -3.08 -23.15 31.59
CA ASP A 760 -4.13 -22.88 30.60
C ASP A 760 -4.65 -21.43 30.72
N PRO A 761 -3.99 -20.45 30.08
CA PRO A 761 -4.43 -19.06 30.04
C PRO A 761 -5.61 -18.80 29.09
N SER A 762 -6.33 -19.81 28.59
CA SER A 762 -7.28 -19.66 27.49
C SER A 762 -8.34 -18.58 27.70
N TYR A 763 -8.84 -18.42 28.93
CA TYR A 763 -9.81 -17.37 29.28
C TYR A 763 -9.16 -16.02 29.60
N ILE A 764 -7.91 -15.98 30.04
CA ILE A 764 -7.14 -14.75 30.26
C ILE A 764 -6.91 -14.08 28.90
N ILE A 765 -6.27 -14.79 27.95
CA ILE A 765 -5.86 -14.28 26.64
C ILE A 765 -7.03 -13.67 25.85
N ARG A 766 -8.23 -14.26 25.90
CA ARG A 766 -9.42 -13.75 25.18
C ARG A 766 -10.22 -12.67 25.91
N SER A 767 -9.86 -12.37 27.17
CA SER A 767 -10.59 -11.43 28.04
C SER A 767 -9.77 -10.22 28.49
N VAL A 768 -8.50 -10.10 28.07
CA VAL A 768 -7.71 -8.88 28.29
C VAL A 768 -8.34 -7.66 27.62
N ALA A 769 -8.03 -6.48 28.17
CA ALA A 769 -8.22 -5.23 27.46
C ALA A 769 -7.32 -5.18 26.20
N ILE A 770 -7.71 -4.37 25.23
CA ILE A 770 -6.98 -4.22 23.97
C ILE A 770 -5.63 -3.51 24.17
N ARG A 771 -4.59 -3.93 23.43
CA ARG A 771 -3.30 -3.22 23.36
C ARG A 771 -3.35 -2.10 22.30
N PRO A 772 -2.54 -1.02 22.40
CA PRO A 772 -2.67 0.16 21.54
C PRO A 772 -2.69 -0.11 20.03
N ASN A 773 -1.79 -0.96 19.52
CA ASN A 773 -1.71 -1.29 18.09
C ASN A 773 -2.98 -1.95 17.55
N ASP A 774 -3.57 -2.87 18.32
CA ASP A 774 -4.88 -3.44 17.98
C ASP A 774 -5.99 -2.37 18.07
N HIS A 775 -5.92 -1.42 19.02
CA HIS A 775 -6.96 -0.38 19.17
C HIS A 775 -6.95 0.59 17.98
N ILE A 776 -5.78 1.03 17.54
CA ILE A 776 -5.59 1.85 16.33
C ILE A 776 -6.14 1.11 15.10
N TYR A 777 -5.86 -0.20 14.99
CA TYR A 777 -6.41 -1.04 13.92
C TYR A 777 -7.94 -1.17 14.02
N CYS A 778 -8.50 -1.48 15.19
CA CYS A 778 -9.95 -1.52 15.43
C CYS A 778 -10.61 -0.20 15.04
N SER A 779 -10.02 0.94 15.40
CA SER A 779 -10.54 2.28 15.08
C SER A 779 -10.62 2.51 13.58
N ARG A 780 -9.56 2.19 12.83
CA ARG A 780 -9.56 2.30 11.36
C ARG A 780 -10.59 1.36 10.74
N LEU A 781 -10.55 0.08 11.14
CA LEU A 781 -11.45 -0.98 10.63
C LEU A 781 -12.93 -0.67 10.86
N ALA A 782 -13.28 -0.11 12.03
CA ALA A 782 -14.64 0.28 12.38
C ALA A 782 -15.15 1.47 11.56
N ARG A 783 -14.33 2.52 11.39
CA ARG A 783 -14.67 3.70 10.57
C ARG A 783 -14.82 3.32 9.10
N ASP A 784 -13.89 2.53 8.56
CA ASP A 784 -13.94 2.02 7.19
C ASP A 784 -15.12 1.06 6.95
N ALA A 785 -15.57 0.31 7.97
CA ALA A 785 -16.82 -0.44 7.91
C ALA A 785 -18.05 0.48 7.75
N VAL A 786 -18.13 1.56 8.55
CA VAL A 786 -19.23 2.54 8.47
C VAL A 786 -19.22 3.27 7.12
N HIS A 787 -18.05 3.73 6.64
CA HIS A 787 -17.93 4.33 5.31
C HIS A 787 -18.39 3.37 4.20
N THR A 788 -18.03 2.09 4.30
CA THR A 788 -18.46 1.02 3.37
C THR A 788 -19.98 0.82 3.41
N ALA A 789 -20.60 0.86 4.59
CA ALA A 789 -22.04 0.74 4.76
C ALA A 789 -22.81 1.97 4.23
N MET A 790 -22.36 3.20 4.56
CA MET A 790 -22.93 4.46 4.06
C MET A 790 -22.84 4.57 2.52
N ARG A 791 -21.83 3.96 1.91
CA ARG A 791 -21.67 3.80 0.44
C ARG A 791 -22.64 2.80 -0.20
N GLY A 792 -23.52 2.15 0.56
CA GLY A 792 -24.51 1.20 0.04
C GLY A 792 -23.97 -0.21 -0.22
N TYR A 793 -22.72 -0.52 0.13
CA TYR A 793 -22.23 -1.90 0.02
C TYR A 793 -22.93 -2.80 1.04
N THR A 794 -23.17 -4.04 0.65
CA THR A 794 -23.90 -5.05 1.44
C THR A 794 -23.44 -6.45 1.06
N GLY A 795 -23.46 -7.41 2.00
CA GLY A 795 -22.92 -8.75 1.78
C GLY A 795 -21.38 -8.81 1.76
N VAL A 796 -20.71 -7.79 2.31
CA VAL A 796 -19.25 -7.63 2.29
C VAL A 796 -18.66 -7.62 3.69
N CYS A 797 -17.36 -7.87 3.80
CA CYS A 797 -16.55 -7.65 4.99
C CYS A 797 -15.46 -6.61 4.69
N VAL A 798 -14.98 -5.92 5.72
CA VAL A 798 -13.75 -5.09 5.63
C VAL A 798 -12.56 -5.77 6.31
N GLY A 799 -11.34 -5.51 5.83
CA GLY A 799 -10.10 -5.96 6.45
C GLY A 799 -8.83 -5.55 5.68
N PRO A 800 -7.64 -5.64 6.29
CA PRO A 800 -6.38 -5.18 5.71
C PRO A 800 -5.78 -6.20 4.74
N ILE A 801 -5.38 -5.73 3.56
CA ILE A 801 -4.47 -6.44 2.64
C ILE A 801 -3.33 -5.49 2.30
N HIS A 802 -2.09 -5.91 2.56
CA HIS A 802 -0.89 -5.07 2.49
C HIS A 802 -1.07 -3.72 3.24
N ASN A 803 -1.58 -3.76 4.48
CA ASN A 803 -1.91 -2.61 5.34
C ASN A 803 -3.00 -1.64 4.82
N ILE A 804 -3.57 -1.88 3.63
CA ILE A 804 -4.70 -1.12 3.08
C ILE A 804 -6.00 -1.84 3.46
N ILE A 805 -6.94 -1.14 4.10
CA ILE A 805 -8.25 -1.72 4.41
C ILE A 805 -9.10 -1.74 3.14
N VAL A 806 -9.60 -2.93 2.79
CA VAL A 806 -10.35 -3.20 1.56
C VAL A 806 -11.67 -3.89 1.85
N VAL A 807 -12.60 -3.77 0.89
CA VAL A 807 -13.91 -4.41 0.89
C VAL A 807 -13.83 -5.75 0.15
N MET A 808 -14.22 -6.82 0.80
CA MET A 808 -14.19 -8.20 0.26
C MET A 808 -15.56 -8.88 0.41
N PRO A 809 -16.05 -9.64 -0.59
CA PRO A 809 -17.27 -10.43 -0.47
C PRO A 809 -17.24 -11.41 0.72
N SER A 810 -18.28 -11.39 1.55
CA SER A 810 -18.34 -12.15 2.81
C SER A 810 -18.26 -13.67 2.63
N ASN A 811 -18.74 -14.19 1.50
CA ASN A 811 -18.63 -15.60 1.12
C ASN A 811 -17.17 -16.05 0.86
N LEU A 812 -16.28 -15.18 0.40
CA LEU A 812 -14.85 -15.50 0.22
C LEU A 812 -14.16 -15.62 1.58
N ILE A 813 -14.47 -14.73 2.51
CA ILE A 813 -13.92 -14.70 3.88
C ILE A 813 -14.31 -15.97 4.66
N ALA A 814 -15.52 -16.49 4.46
CA ALA A 814 -15.99 -17.74 5.06
C ALA A 814 -15.51 -19.03 4.35
N SER A 815 -14.79 -18.94 3.22
CA SER A 815 -14.54 -20.10 2.35
C SER A 815 -13.36 -20.99 2.75
N ARG A 816 -12.32 -20.42 3.36
CA ARG A 816 -11.04 -21.08 3.69
C ARG A 816 -10.39 -20.41 4.90
N LYS A 817 -9.48 -21.14 5.56
CA LYS A 817 -8.65 -20.61 6.64
C LYS A 817 -7.21 -20.39 6.20
N LYS A 818 -6.61 -19.30 6.65
CA LYS A 818 -5.18 -19.01 6.60
C LYS A 818 -4.47 -19.91 7.63
N ARG A 819 -3.28 -20.42 7.28
CA ARG A 819 -2.47 -21.31 8.12
C ARG A 819 -0.99 -20.90 8.05
N VAL A 820 -0.22 -21.24 9.07
CA VAL A 820 1.24 -21.03 9.13
C VAL A 820 1.89 -21.84 8.01
N GLY A 821 2.66 -21.16 7.16
CA GLY A 821 3.49 -21.84 6.16
C GLY A 821 4.72 -22.46 6.82
N VAL A 822 4.85 -23.79 6.80
CA VAL A 822 6.00 -24.51 7.38
C VAL A 822 7.35 -24.20 6.69
N HIS A 823 7.32 -23.54 5.53
CA HIS A 823 8.51 -23.00 4.85
C HIS A 823 8.53 -21.46 4.81
N SER A 824 7.69 -20.79 5.60
CA SER A 824 7.73 -19.32 5.75
C SER A 824 8.93 -18.88 6.58
N SER A 825 9.43 -17.67 6.32
CA SER A 825 10.47 -17.04 7.13
C SER A 825 10.06 -16.98 8.61
N SER A 826 8.82 -16.58 8.91
CA SER A 826 8.31 -16.49 10.28
C SER A 826 8.38 -17.82 11.04
N TRP A 827 8.00 -18.95 10.42
CA TRP A 827 8.12 -20.26 11.07
C TRP A 827 9.57 -20.70 11.19
N GLN A 828 10.41 -20.45 10.18
CA GLN A 828 11.84 -20.76 10.23
C GLN A 828 12.56 -19.99 11.34
N SER A 829 12.29 -18.68 11.49
CA SER A 829 12.79 -17.87 12.60
C SER A 829 12.29 -18.38 13.96
N CYS A 830 11.03 -18.84 14.05
CA CYS A 830 10.48 -19.42 15.28
C CYS A 830 11.21 -20.72 15.66
N VAL A 831 11.37 -21.63 14.70
CA VAL A 831 12.11 -22.89 14.84
C VAL A 831 13.57 -22.67 15.23
N GLN A 832 14.24 -21.68 14.63
CA GLN A 832 15.62 -21.29 14.96
C GLN A 832 15.71 -20.70 16.38
N SER A 833 14.83 -19.75 16.74
CA SER A 833 14.79 -19.14 18.07
C SER A 833 14.53 -20.17 19.18
N CYS A 834 13.74 -21.20 18.88
CA CYS A 834 13.45 -22.28 19.83
C CYS A 834 14.49 -23.43 19.80
N ASN A 835 15.49 -23.36 18.92
CA ASN A 835 16.45 -24.44 18.65
C ASN A 835 15.78 -25.82 18.41
N MET A 836 14.66 -25.83 17.68
CA MET A 836 13.87 -27.04 17.44
C MET A 836 14.51 -27.94 16.37
N PRO A 837 14.53 -29.28 16.56
CA PRO A 837 15.00 -30.21 15.55
C PRO A 837 14.06 -30.23 14.33
N LYS A 838 14.62 -30.49 13.14
CA LYS A 838 13.88 -30.43 11.86
C LYS A 838 12.62 -31.32 11.80
N SER A 839 12.60 -32.41 12.56
CA SER A 839 11.46 -33.32 12.61
C SER A 839 10.26 -32.68 13.32
N LEU A 840 10.46 -32.16 14.54
CA LEU A 840 9.47 -31.38 15.30
C LEU A 840 9.11 -30.03 14.64
N ALA A 841 9.96 -29.53 13.74
CA ALA A 841 9.70 -28.34 12.94
C ALA A 841 8.87 -28.58 11.67
N GLY A 842 8.61 -29.85 11.29
CA GLY A 842 7.94 -30.19 10.03
C GLY A 842 8.80 -30.00 8.77
N LEU A 843 10.13 -29.85 8.92
CA LEU A 843 11.09 -29.54 7.85
C LEU A 843 11.74 -30.77 7.21
N ASN A 844 11.23 -31.97 7.51
CA ASN A 844 11.70 -33.26 6.99
C ASN A 844 10.79 -33.88 5.90
N LYS A 845 9.77 -33.15 5.42
CA LYS A 845 8.81 -33.57 4.38
C LYS A 845 8.94 -32.68 3.14
#